data_AF-A0A359MNT7-F1
#
_entry.id   AF-A0A359MNT7-F1
#
_cell.length_a   1.000
_cell.length_b   1.000
_cell.length_c   1.000
_cell.angle_alpha   90.00
_cell.angle_beta   90.00
_cell.angle_gamma   90.00
#
_symmetry.space_group_name_H-M   'P 1'
#
loop_
_entity.id
_entity.type
_entity.pdbx_description
1 polymer ?
#
loop_
_entity_poly.entity_id
_entity_poly.type
_entity_poly.pdbx_seq_one_letter_code
_entity_poly.pdbx_strand_id
1 'polypeptide(L)'
;ALLKVLPKTVKKIAVLDRTKEPGSLGEPLYLDVAATLREAGKNDVILTGGRYGLGSKDTPPSSVFAVFTELKKDAPKPRFTIGIVDDVTNLSLPEVKPAPITSAQGTVECKFWGLGGDGTVGANKNSTKIIGDHTDKYIQAYFQYDSKKTGGVTVSHLRFGDKPIKSPYYINQADFVACHNPSYVTKGYKMVQDVKPGGIFMINCQWDDKELGEKLNAAAKKYIADNNIQVYTINAIDKAIEIGMGKRTNTILQSAFFKLANVMPIDKAVQFMKEAAKKSYGKKGDAVVEMNYKAIDAGVDALHKVEVPASWSKPEADAAVPALQGRPATVKMVENLLNPIALMDGDSLPVSAFVDYTDGQFEIGASAYEKRGIAISVPEWDAEKCIQCNNCAFVCSHATIRPFMLSKDEVKAAPANIKLADTKPKAGEYKFTMSVSPLDCMGCGECVTVCPVPDKAIKMVPQETQVDEQPVFDYLVANVGKKPGVPADTTVKGSQFNQPLLEFSGSCAGCAETSYARLITQLFGEQMYISNATGCSSIWGGPAATSPYTVNKDSKKGPAWTNSLFEDNAENGFGIYLGQNTLRNHAIEKAEKIAASEKASEAYKAAFAKFMETKDNTKENTAAAASLIAELEKSAAAGCELSKEVLDKKQYLAKKSVWIFGGDGWAYDIGFGGLDHVLASGENVNVMVFDTEMYSNTGGQASKASNIGEVCQFAAAGKEVGKKSLAEIAMSYGYVYVAQVALGANMAQTVKVLAEAEAYNGPSLIIGYAPCELHGVKGGMNHCQDEMKSAVKAGYWNLFSFNPALKAEGKNPFTLTSKPGDGTYQNFLNNETRYSRLTRSFPERAEKLFTASEEAAQERYEHLLKLVELYK
;
A
#
# COMPACT_ATOMS: atom_id res chain seq x y z
N ALA A 1 25.23 -18.56 -36.67
CA ALA A 1 25.24 -19.59 -35.60
C ALA A 1 23.95 -20.42 -35.59
N LEU A 2 22.77 -19.79 -35.60
CA LEU A 2 21.46 -20.45 -35.62
C LEU A 2 21.35 -21.59 -36.66
N LEU A 3 21.71 -21.34 -37.92
CA LEU A 3 21.62 -22.35 -38.99
C LEU A 3 22.47 -23.61 -38.72
N LYS A 4 23.55 -23.51 -37.95
CA LYS A 4 24.43 -24.66 -37.63
C LYS A 4 23.77 -25.62 -36.63
N VAL A 5 22.89 -25.11 -35.77
CA VAL A 5 22.21 -25.88 -34.72
C VAL A 5 20.78 -26.25 -35.10
N LEU A 6 20.25 -25.68 -36.18
CA LEU A 6 18.91 -26.00 -36.68
C LEU A 6 18.93 -27.35 -37.41
N PRO A 7 18.20 -28.39 -36.92
CA PRO A 7 18.18 -29.68 -37.59
C PRO A 7 17.64 -29.57 -39.01
N LYS A 8 18.23 -30.33 -39.94
CA LYS A 8 17.81 -30.34 -41.36
C LYS A 8 16.38 -30.83 -41.56
N THR A 9 15.82 -31.55 -40.59
CA THR A 9 14.47 -32.14 -40.62
C THR A 9 13.37 -31.18 -40.16
N VAL A 10 13.71 -29.96 -39.71
CA VAL A 10 12.73 -28.99 -39.23
C VAL A 10 11.82 -28.54 -40.37
N LYS A 11 10.50 -28.63 -40.13
CA LYS A 11 9.45 -28.15 -41.05
C LYS A 11 8.70 -26.93 -40.52
N LYS A 12 8.63 -26.78 -39.19
CA LYS A 12 7.87 -25.71 -38.52
C LYS A 12 8.63 -25.24 -37.29
N ILE A 13 8.67 -23.93 -37.06
CA ILE A 13 9.35 -23.27 -35.94
C ILE A 13 8.39 -22.28 -35.29
N ALA A 14 8.29 -22.32 -33.96
CA ALA A 14 7.70 -21.24 -33.17
C ALA A 14 8.81 -20.46 -32.48
N VAL A 15 8.79 -19.14 -32.64
CA VAL A 15 9.69 -18.21 -31.93
C VAL A 15 8.90 -17.55 -30.81
N LEU A 16 9.44 -17.59 -29.60
CA LEU A 16 8.79 -17.02 -28.42
C LEU A 16 9.51 -15.77 -27.95
N ASP A 17 8.80 -14.65 -27.94
CA ASP A 17 9.28 -13.35 -27.51
C ASP A 17 8.66 -12.98 -26.15
N ARG A 18 9.51 -12.55 -25.22
CA ARG A 18 9.09 -12.06 -23.90
C ARG A 18 8.91 -10.54 -23.90
N THR A 19 8.28 -10.01 -24.94
CA THR A 19 8.00 -8.58 -25.14
C THR A 19 6.73 -8.39 -25.96
N LYS A 20 6.25 -7.15 -26.07
CA LYS A 20 5.18 -6.74 -26.97
C LYS A 20 5.55 -5.39 -27.57
N GLU A 21 5.57 -5.32 -28.90
CA GLU A 21 5.76 -4.07 -29.64
C GLU A 21 4.46 -3.73 -30.39
N PRO A 22 3.58 -2.90 -29.80
CA PRO A 22 2.29 -2.56 -30.42
C PRO A 22 2.46 -1.96 -31.82
N GLY A 23 1.73 -2.48 -32.81
CA GLY A 23 1.77 -2.00 -34.20
C GLY A 23 2.90 -2.60 -35.07
N SER A 24 3.83 -3.37 -34.50
CA SER A 24 4.93 -3.99 -35.25
C SER A 24 4.49 -5.14 -36.18
N LEU A 25 5.35 -5.48 -37.15
CA LEU A 25 5.20 -6.64 -38.03
C LEU A 25 5.51 -7.99 -37.33
N GLY A 26 6.04 -7.95 -36.12
CA GLY A 26 6.41 -9.11 -35.32
C GLY A 26 7.38 -8.67 -34.22
N GLU A 27 7.50 -9.49 -33.18
CA GLU A 27 8.43 -9.21 -32.09
C GLU A 27 9.90 -9.41 -32.51
N PRO A 28 10.89 -8.83 -31.79
CA PRO A 28 12.28 -8.75 -32.25
C PRO A 28 12.92 -10.09 -32.62
N LEU A 29 12.81 -11.12 -31.75
CA LEU A 29 13.45 -12.40 -32.01
C LEU A 29 12.78 -13.13 -33.18
N TYR A 30 11.46 -13.02 -33.30
CA TYR A 30 10.73 -13.51 -34.46
C TYR A 30 11.25 -12.88 -35.76
N LEU A 31 11.45 -11.57 -35.80
CA LEU A 31 11.95 -10.87 -36.99
C LEU A 31 13.39 -11.29 -37.35
N ASP A 32 14.27 -11.46 -36.36
CA ASP A 32 15.65 -11.94 -36.57
C ASP A 32 15.68 -13.35 -37.17
N VAL A 33 14.85 -14.26 -36.66
CA VAL A 33 14.74 -15.63 -37.18
C VAL A 33 14.12 -15.64 -38.57
N ALA A 34 13.10 -14.81 -38.80
CA ALA A 34 12.47 -14.68 -40.11
C ALA A 34 13.50 -14.25 -41.16
N ALA A 35 14.22 -13.14 -40.93
CA ALA A 35 15.25 -12.63 -41.82
C ALA A 35 16.34 -13.69 -42.07
N THR A 36 16.86 -14.32 -41.01
CA THR A 36 17.91 -15.35 -41.10
C THR A 36 17.47 -16.54 -41.97
N LEU A 37 16.24 -17.03 -41.82
CA LEU A 37 15.74 -18.16 -42.62
C LEU A 37 15.51 -17.77 -44.08
N ARG A 38 15.05 -16.54 -44.34
CA ARG A 38 14.87 -16.03 -45.71
C ARG A 38 16.20 -15.88 -46.43
N GLU A 39 17.20 -15.26 -45.79
CA GLU A 39 18.56 -15.13 -46.34
C GLU A 39 19.22 -16.49 -46.61
N ALA A 40 18.92 -17.50 -45.79
CA ALA A 40 19.41 -18.87 -45.98
C ALA A 40 18.65 -19.68 -47.04
N GLY A 41 17.66 -19.09 -47.73
CA GLY A 41 16.84 -19.77 -48.73
C GLY A 41 15.92 -20.86 -48.17
N LYS A 42 15.70 -20.92 -46.85
CA LYS A 42 14.87 -21.93 -46.17
C LYS A 42 13.39 -21.58 -46.25
N ASN A 43 12.90 -21.39 -47.49
CA ASN A 43 11.62 -20.75 -47.71
C ASN A 43 10.39 -21.57 -47.32
N ASP A 44 10.58 -22.89 -47.24
CA ASP A 44 9.63 -23.95 -46.95
C ASP A 44 9.36 -24.18 -45.45
N VAL A 45 10.21 -23.66 -44.56
CA VAL A 45 9.99 -23.75 -43.12
C VAL A 45 8.88 -22.78 -42.70
N ILE A 46 7.80 -23.31 -42.12
CA ILE A 46 6.72 -22.49 -41.55
C ILE A 46 7.21 -21.85 -40.25
N LEU A 47 7.13 -20.53 -40.16
CA LEU A 47 7.54 -19.77 -39.00
C LEU A 47 6.33 -19.08 -38.34
N THR A 48 6.15 -19.27 -37.04
CA THR A 48 5.14 -18.58 -36.22
C THR A 48 5.80 -17.79 -35.10
N GLY A 49 5.22 -16.64 -34.74
CA GLY A 49 5.61 -15.82 -33.59
C GLY A 49 4.66 -15.98 -32.42
N GLY A 50 5.19 -16.11 -31.21
CA GLY A 50 4.42 -16.22 -29.98
C GLY A 50 4.92 -15.25 -28.92
N ARG A 51 4.02 -14.66 -28.14
CA ARG A 51 4.39 -13.87 -26.95
C ARG A 51 4.10 -14.64 -25.66
N TYR A 52 4.98 -14.48 -24.68
CA TYR A 52 4.84 -15.12 -23.37
C TYR A 52 5.42 -14.25 -22.24
N GLY A 53 5.08 -14.58 -20.99
CA GLY A 53 5.85 -14.15 -19.82
C GLY A 53 5.94 -12.64 -19.54
N LEU A 54 5.09 -11.80 -20.15
CA LEU A 54 5.04 -10.36 -19.91
C LEU A 54 4.66 -10.08 -18.45
N GLY A 55 5.32 -9.11 -17.82
CA GLY A 55 5.08 -8.79 -16.41
C GLY A 55 5.27 -9.98 -15.46
N SER A 56 6.17 -10.90 -15.81
CA SER A 56 6.38 -12.17 -15.08
C SER A 56 5.17 -13.12 -15.06
N LYS A 57 4.26 -13.04 -16.03
CA LYS A 57 3.21 -14.05 -16.23
C LYS A 57 3.80 -15.47 -16.21
N ASP A 58 3.25 -16.36 -15.39
CA ASP A 58 3.76 -17.73 -15.28
C ASP A 58 3.66 -18.44 -16.63
N THR A 59 4.66 -19.27 -16.94
CA THR A 59 4.70 -20.03 -18.20
C THR A 59 4.93 -21.51 -17.86
N PRO A 60 3.91 -22.17 -17.29
CA PRO A 60 4.01 -23.57 -16.87
C PRO A 60 4.12 -24.53 -18.07
N PRO A 61 4.44 -25.82 -17.84
CA PRO A 61 4.50 -26.82 -18.90
C PRO A 61 3.25 -26.88 -19.79
N SER A 62 2.05 -26.65 -19.24
CA SER A 62 0.77 -26.58 -20.00
C SER A 62 0.82 -25.57 -21.14
N SER A 63 1.40 -24.39 -20.91
CA SER A 63 1.58 -23.34 -21.91
C SER A 63 2.59 -23.75 -22.98
N VAL A 64 3.67 -24.44 -22.62
CA VAL A 64 4.68 -24.92 -23.59
C VAL A 64 4.12 -26.06 -24.45
N PHE A 65 3.36 -26.98 -23.86
CA PHE A 65 2.68 -28.04 -24.62
C PHE A 65 1.63 -27.49 -25.60
N ALA A 66 1.00 -26.35 -25.29
CA ALA A 66 0.10 -25.67 -26.22
C ALA A 66 0.82 -25.24 -27.50
N VAL A 67 2.06 -24.72 -27.40
CA VAL A 67 2.88 -24.34 -28.56
C VAL A 67 3.17 -25.56 -29.45
N PHE A 68 3.61 -26.67 -28.87
CA PHE A 68 3.87 -27.89 -29.65
C PHE A 68 2.60 -28.49 -30.24
N THR A 69 1.46 -28.37 -29.56
CA THR A 69 0.16 -28.81 -30.07
C THR A 69 -0.26 -27.96 -31.27
N GLU A 70 -0.04 -26.64 -31.22
CA GLU A 70 -0.29 -25.74 -32.34
C GLU A 70 0.58 -26.08 -33.56
N LEU A 71 1.88 -26.32 -33.34
CA LEU A 71 2.82 -26.69 -34.41
C LEU A 71 2.48 -28.02 -35.11
N LYS A 72 1.67 -28.90 -34.49
CA LYS A 72 1.20 -30.14 -35.14
C LYS A 72 0.14 -29.89 -36.21
N LYS A 73 -0.59 -28.77 -36.16
CA LYS A 73 -1.63 -28.43 -37.15
C LYS A 73 -1.01 -28.14 -38.51
N ASP A 74 -1.72 -28.45 -39.60
CA ASP A 74 -1.25 -28.17 -40.96
C ASP A 74 -0.96 -26.69 -41.17
N ALA A 75 -1.87 -25.82 -40.72
CA ALA A 75 -1.70 -24.37 -40.68
C ALA A 75 -1.72 -23.88 -39.21
N PRO A 76 -0.57 -23.79 -38.53
CA PRO A 76 -0.51 -23.19 -37.20
C PRO A 76 -0.85 -21.68 -37.28
N LYS A 77 -1.42 -21.12 -36.21
CA LYS A 77 -1.62 -19.67 -36.08
C LYS A 77 -0.30 -18.93 -36.36
N PRO A 78 -0.27 -17.87 -37.19
CA PRO A 78 0.97 -17.15 -37.51
C PRO A 78 1.49 -16.30 -36.34
N ARG A 79 0.56 -15.85 -35.49
CA ARG A 79 0.82 -15.09 -34.27
C ARG A 79 -0.04 -15.63 -33.13
N PHE A 80 0.52 -15.76 -31.95
CA PHE A 80 -0.22 -16.23 -30.79
C PHE A 80 0.30 -15.65 -29.46
N THR A 81 -0.45 -15.88 -28.39
CA THR A 81 -0.04 -15.67 -27.00
C THR A 81 -0.19 -16.96 -26.19
N ILE A 82 0.60 -17.13 -25.13
CA ILE A 82 0.45 -18.22 -24.16
C ILE A 82 0.42 -17.68 -22.73
N GLY A 83 -0.21 -18.42 -21.81
CA GLY A 83 -0.36 -18.02 -20.41
C GLY A 83 -1.49 -17.04 -20.11
N ILE A 84 -2.32 -16.69 -21.09
CA ILE A 84 -3.51 -15.84 -20.92
C ILE A 84 -4.70 -16.40 -21.70
N VAL A 85 -5.91 -15.97 -21.36
CA VAL A 85 -7.11 -16.16 -22.18
C VAL A 85 -7.39 -14.85 -22.91
N ASP A 86 -7.10 -14.81 -24.20
CA ASP A 86 -7.39 -13.68 -25.08
C ASP A 86 -8.65 -13.98 -25.91
N ASP A 87 -9.79 -13.66 -25.32
CA ASP A 87 -11.13 -13.78 -25.91
C ASP A 87 -11.57 -12.53 -26.69
N VAL A 88 -10.69 -11.53 -26.80
CA VAL A 88 -10.92 -10.29 -27.57
C VAL A 88 -10.30 -10.40 -28.95
N THR A 89 -8.98 -10.65 -29.02
CA THR A 89 -8.25 -10.77 -30.29
C THR A 89 -8.01 -12.23 -30.71
N ASN A 90 -8.42 -13.19 -29.88
CA ASN A 90 -8.38 -14.62 -30.17
C ASN A 90 -6.97 -15.15 -30.51
N LEU A 91 -5.91 -14.51 -29.97
CA LEU A 91 -4.53 -14.90 -30.22
C LEU A 91 -4.04 -15.97 -29.24
N SER A 92 -4.66 -16.14 -28.07
CA SER A 92 -4.20 -17.14 -27.10
C SER A 92 -4.33 -18.56 -27.62
N LEU A 93 -3.34 -19.40 -27.30
CA LEU A 93 -3.44 -20.85 -27.48
C LEU A 93 -4.10 -21.48 -26.25
N PRO A 94 -5.02 -22.45 -26.43
CA PRO A 94 -5.58 -23.19 -25.31
C PRO A 94 -4.50 -24.02 -24.63
N GLU A 95 -4.38 -23.88 -23.31
CA GLU A 95 -3.44 -24.67 -22.52
C GLU A 95 -3.83 -26.16 -22.49
N VAL A 96 -2.83 -27.04 -22.49
CA VAL A 96 -3.04 -28.49 -22.33
C VAL A 96 -3.25 -28.81 -20.85
N LYS A 97 -4.45 -29.29 -20.49
CA LYS A 97 -4.83 -29.64 -19.10
C LYS A 97 -5.45 -31.05 -19.03
N PRO A 98 -5.01 -31.92 -18.09
CA PRO A 98 -3.83 -31.75 -17.24
C PRO A 98 -2.54 -31.81 -18.07
N ALA A 99 -1.54 -31.00 -17.71
CA ALA A 99 -0.23 -31.10 -18.33
C ALA A 99 0.52 -32.34 -17.79
N PRO A 100 1.33 -33.01 -18.63
CA PRO A 100 2.27 -34.03 -18.15
C PRO A 100 3.19 -33.49 -17.04
N ILE A 101 3.46 -34.32 -16.03
CA ILE A 101 4.47 -34.00 -15.00
C ILE A 101 5.85 -34.00 -15.68
N THR A 102 6.52 -32.85 -15.65
CA THR A 102 7.85 -32.66 -16.25
C THR A 102 8.94 -32.47 -15.20
N SER A 103 8.59 -32.37 -13.92
CA SER A 103 9.57 -32.41 -12.82
C SER A 103 10.24 -33.78 -12.78
N ALA A 104 11.50 -33.79 -12.36
CA ALA A 104 12.23 -35.05 -12.24
C ALA A 104 11.58 -35.95 -11.19
N GLN A 105 11.45 -37.25 -11.49
CA GLN A 105 10.93 -38.23 -10.54
C GLN A 105 11.70 -38.14 -9.21
N GLY A 106 10.97 -38.12 -8.09
CA GLY A 106 11.52 -37.98 -6.74
C GLY A 106 11.69 -36.53 -6.27
N THR A 107 11.32 -35.52 -7.08
CA THR A 107 11.28 -34.13 -6.63
C THR A 107 10.11 -33.92 -5.68
N VAL A 108 10.38 -33.43 -4.47
CA VAL A 108 9.39 -32.99 -3.49
C VAL A 108 9.10 -31.51 -3.72
N GLU A 109 7.83 -31.16 -3.88
CA GLU A 109 7.35 -29.80 -4.16
C GLU A 109 6.47 -29.30 -3.01
N CYS A 110 6.88 -28.19 -2.38
CA CYS A 110 6.20 -27.63 -1.21
C CYS A 110 5.74 -26.18 -1.46
N LYS A 111 4.52 -25.84 -1.03
CA LYS A 111 4.03 -24.45 -1.00
C LYS A 111 3.75 -23.98 0.42
N PHE A 112 4.04 -22.72 0.70
CA PHE A 112 3.77 -22.10 2.00
C PHE A 112 3.09 -20.77 1.79
N TRP A 113 1.89 -20.64 2.34
CA TRP A 113 1.08 -19.42 2.34
C TRP A 113 1.26 -18.72 3.67
N GLY A 114 1.95 -17.58 3.66
CA GLY A 114 2.23 -16.76 4.84
C GLY A 114 1.80 -15.31 4.64
N LEU A 115 1.87 -14.54 5.72
CA LEU A 115 1.55 -13.12 5.75
C LEU A 115 2.83 -12.27 5.73
N GLY A 116 2.88 -11.21 4.94
CA GLY A 116 4.00 -10.27 4.93
C GLY A 116 4.33 -9.74 6.33
N GLY A 117 5.48 -10.14 6.87
CA GLY A 117 5.94 -9.80 8.23
C GLY A 117 5.82 -10.91 9.28
N ASP A 118 5.26 -12.08 8.95
CA ASP A 118 5.09 -13.21 9.89
C ASP A 118 6.35 -14.08 10.09
N GLY A 119 7.34 -13.96 9.19
CA GLY A 119 8.59 -14.71 9.21
C GLY A 119 8.61 -15.99 8.37
N THR A 120 7.54 -16.35 7.66
CA THR A 120 7.41 -17.55 6.82
C THR A 120 8.50 -17.64 5.76
N VAL A 121 8.69 -16.59 4.97
CA VAL A 121 9.74 -16.51 3.94
C VAL A 121 11.13 -16.69 4.56
N GLY A 122 11.37 -16.09 5.73
CA GLY A 122 12.65 -16.23 6.44
C GLY A 122 12.90 -17.67 6.89
N ALA A 123 11.88 -18.33 7.42
CA ALA A 123 11.94 -19.73 7.83
C ALA A 123 12.17 -20.65 6.62
N ASN A 124 11.55 -20.37 5.48
CA ASN A 124 11.74 -21.13 4.24
C ASN A 124 13.15 -20.98 3.67
N LYS A 125 13.71 -19.76 3.65
CA LYS A 125 15.13 -19.53 3.29
C LYS A 125 16.06 -20.30 4.22
N ASN A 126 15.79 -20.27 5.54
CA ASN A 126 16.58 -21.02 6.50
C ASN A 126 16.47 -22.54 6.29
N SER A 127 15.26 -23.05 6.02
CA SER A 127 15.03 -24.47 5.73
C SER A 127 15.76 -24.92 4.47
N THR A 128 15.74 -24.11 3.40
CA THR A 128 16.52 -24.41 2.18
C THR A 128 18.02 -24.45 2.43
N LYS A 129 18.51 -23.59 3.34
CA LYS A 129 19.92 -23.60 3.74
C LYS A 129 20.28 -24.83 4.57
N ILE A 130 19.44 -25.21 5.53
CA ILE A 130 19.63 -26.44 6.31
C ILE A 130 19.67 -27.66 5.39
N ILE A 131 18.71 -27.79 4.47
CA ILE A 131 18.67 -28.94 3.56
C ILE A 131 19.89 -28.93 2.63
N GLY A 132 20.30 -27.76 2.12
CA GLY A 132 21.41 -27.65 1.17
C GLY A 132 22.79 -27.84 1.79
N ASP A 133 22.97 -27.38 3.04
CA ASP A 133 24.25 -27.50 3.75
C ASP A 133 24.45 -28.92 4.31
N HIS A 134 23.39 -29.72 4.42
CA HIS A 134 23.42 -31.03 5.11
C HIS A 134 22.90 -32.21 4.27
N THR A 135 22.61 -32.02 2.98
CA THR A 135 22.22 -33.10 2.05
C THR A 135 22.79 -32.84 0.65
N ASP A 136 22.84 -33.87 -0.19
CA ASP A 136 23.26 -33.76 -1.61
C ASP A 136 22.12 -33.35 -2.55
N LYS A 137 20.98 -32.91 -2.01
CA LYS A 137 19.80 -32.56 -2.81
C LYS A 137 20.00 -31.25 -3.55
N TYR A 138 19.50 -31.20 -4.79
CA TYR A 138 19.25 -29.95 -5.48
C TYR A 138 18.08 -29.23 -4.84
N ILE A 139 18.20 -27.90 -4.77
CA ILE A 139 17.22 -27.04 -4.10
C ILE A 139 16.85 -25.90 -5.03
N GLN A 140 15.55 -25.64 -5.11
CA GLN A 140 15.01 -24.43 -5.73
C GLN A 140 14.07 -23.76 -4.74
N ALA A 141 14.20 -22.45 -4.59
CA ALA A 141 13.30 -21.62 -3.81
C ALA A 141 12.88 -20.41 -4.64
N TYR A 142 11.57 -20.18 -4.75
CA TYR A 142 11.00 -18.98 -5.33
C TYR A 142 9.95 -18.41 -4.37
N PHE A 143 9.87 -17.09 -4.28
CA PHE A 143 8.99 -16.41 -3.34
C PHE A 143 8.14 -15.39 -4.09
N GLN A 144 6.83 -15.59 -4.09
CA GLN A 144 5.85 -14.62 -4.56
C GLN A 144 5.48 -13.70 -3.39
N TYR A 145 5.53 -12.40 -3.64
CA TYR A 145 5.14 -11.36 -2.70
C TYR A 145 3.98 -10.55 -3.26
N ASP A 146 3.13 -10.06 -2.38
CA ASP A 146 2.14 -9.03 -2.66
C ASP A 146 2.81 -7.66 -2.85
N SER A 147 2.11 -6.73 -3.51
CA SER A 147 2.51 -5.31 -3.57
C SER A 147 2.35 -4.62 -2.22
N LYS A 148 1.47 -5.13 -1.35
CA LYS A 148 1.31 -4.66 0.03
C LYS A 148 2.55 -5.02 0.85
N LYS A 149 3.34 -4.00 1.20
CA LYS A 149 4.64 -4.15 1.88
C LYS A 149 4.56 -4.95 3.19
N THR A 150 3.50 -4.74 3.97
CA THR A 150 3.21 -5.51 5.19
C THR A 150 1.76 -5.99 5.19
N GLY A 151 1.54 -7.22 5.68
CA GLY A 151 0.22 -7.83 5.74
C GLY A 151 -0.33 -8.33 4.39
N GLY A 152 0.46 -8.29 3.32
CA GLY A 152 0.12 -8.91 2.04
C GLY A 152 0.29 -10.43 2.07
N VAL A 153 -0.21 -11.13 1.05
CA VAL A 153 0.00 -12.58 0.90
C VAL A 153 1.43 -12.86 0.45
N THR A 154 2.05 -13.90 0.99
CA THR A 154 3.32 -14.44 0.49
C THR A 154 3.16 -15.92 0.18
N VAL A 155 3.64 -16.35 -0.99
CA VAL A 155 3.62 -17.75 -1.40
C VAL A 155 5.05 -18.20 -1.68
N SER A 156 5.55 -19.12 -0.86
CA SER A 156 6.87 -19.72 -1.07
C SER A 156 6.72 -21.02 -1.86
N HIS A 157 7.53 -21.19 -2.90
CA HIS A 157 7.60 -22.40 -3.71
C HIS A 157 8.97 -23.04 -3.52
N LEU A 158 9.02 -24.19 -2.85
CA LEU A 158 10.26 -24.92 -2.58
C LEU A 158 10.25 -26.25 -3.31
N ARG A 159 11.36 -26.59 -3.96
CA ARG A 159 11.58 -27.90 -4.57
C ARG A 159 12.88 -28.52 -4.07
N PHE A 160 12.85 -29.81 -3.79
CA PHE A 160 13.99 -30.59 -3.31
C PHE A 160 14.07 -31.90 -4.10
N GLY A 161 15.23 -32.28 -4.62
CA GLY A 161 15.35 -33.54 -5.36
C GLY A 161 16.78 -33.97 -5.62
N ASP A 162 16.97 -35.25 -5.95
CA ASP A 162 18.31 -35.82 -6.19
C ASP A 162 18.83 -35.55 -7.61
N LYS A 163 18.04 -34.85 -8.44
CA LYS A 163 18.39 -34.46 -9.82
C LYS A 163 18.31 -32.94 -9.99
N PRO A 164 19.07 -32.35 -10.93
CA PRO A 164 19.02 -30.91 -11.20
C PRO A 164 17.60 -30.43 -11.49
N ILE A 165 17.14 -29.40 -10.77
CA ILE A 165 15.79 -28.83 -10.90
C ILE A 165 15.78 -27.80 -12.04
N LYS A 166 14.94 -28.03 -13.05
CA LYS A 166 14.79 -27.18 -14.26
C LYS A 166 13.38 -26.62 -14.41
N SER A 167 12.73 -26.29 -13.29
CA SER A 167 11.32 -25.89 -13.25
C SER A 167 11.17 -24.39 -12.94
N PRO A 168 11.43 -23.46 -13.89
CA PRO A 168 11.29 -22.02 -13.67
C PRO A 168 9.82 -21.56 -13.77
N TYR A 169 8.93 -22.24 -13.06
CA TYR A 169 7.48 -21.98 -13.02
C TYR A 169 6.94 -22.30 -11.62
N TYR A 170 5.75 -21.77 -11.30
CA TYR A 170 5.13 -21.96 -9.99
C TYR A 170 4.75 -23.43 -9.74
N ILE A 171 4.75 -23.82 -8.47
CA ILE A 171 4.22 -25.14 -8.10
C ILE A 171 2.68 -25.06 -8.20
N ASN A 172 2.11 -25.93 -9.03
CA ASN A 172 0.67 -26.14 -9.23
C ASN A 172 0.24 -27.59 -8.93
N GLN A 173 1.20 -28.44 -8.57
CA GLN A 173 1.01 -29.81 -8.07
C GLN A 173 2.03 -30.03 -6.95
N ALA A 174 1.64 -29.85 -5.71
CA ALA A 174 2.48 -29.88 -4.52
C ALA A 174 2.28 -31.19 -3.73
N ASP A 175 3.36 -31.71 -3.15
CA ASP A 175 3.32 -32.82 -2.21
C ASP A 175 2.89 -32.34 -0.81
N PHE A 176 3.20 -31.08 -0.50
CA PHE A 176 2.91 -30.42 0.79
C PHE A 176 2.49 -28.97 0.58
N VAL A 177 1.38 -28.56 1.20
CA VAL A 177 0.95 -27.16 1.26
C VAL A 177 0.70 -26.77 2.72
N ALA A 178 1.25 -25.63 3.15
CA ALA A 178 0.99 -25.06 4.46
C ALA A 178 0.30 -23.71 4.37
N CYS A 179 -0.70 -23.50 5.23
CA CYS A 179 -1.40 -22.25 5.47
C CYS A 179 -1.03 -21.72 6.85
N HIS A 180 -0.20 -20.68 6.92
CA HIS A 180 0.30 -20.12 8.18
C HIS A 180 -0.63 -19.04 8.78
N ASN A 181 -1.63 -18.58 8.03
CA ASN A 181 -2.60 -17.59 8.48
C ASN A 181 -4.04 -18.13 8.31
N PRO A 182 -4.81 -18.30 9.41
CA PRO A 182 -6.15 -18.88 9.34
C PRO A 182 -7.14 -18.04 8.50
N SER A 183 -6.93 -16.73 8.36
CA SER A 183 -7.80 -15.87 7.53
C SER A 183 -7.81 -16.27 6.05
N TYR A 184 -6.79 -16.99 5.57
CA TYR A 184 -6.78 -17.48 4.18
C TYR A 184 -7.74 -18.66 3.98
N VAL A 185 -8.03 -19.41 5.04
CA VAL A 185 -9.05 -20.47 5.01
C VAL A 185 -10.44 -19.85 4.91
N THR A 186 -10.75 -18.89 5.79
CA THR A 186 -12.08 -18.26 5.82
C THR A 186 -12.39 -17.43 4.58
N LYS A 187 -11.36 -16.84 3.95
CA LYS A 187 -11.50 -16.15 2.66
C LYS A 187 -11.67 -17.08 1.47
N GLY A 188 -11.39 -18.38 1.62
CA GLY A 188 -11.55 -19.36 0.56
C GLY A 188 -10.46 -19.32 -0.52
N TYR A 189 -9.21 -18.99 -0.16
CA TYR A 189 -8.08 -19.13 -1.09
C TYR A 189 -7.97 -20.57 -1.59
N LYS A 190 -7.66 -20.73 -2.89
CA LYS A 190 -7.54 -22.03 -3.56
C LYS A 190 -6.22 -22.74 -3.24
N MET A 191 -5.92 -22.94 -1.95
CA MET A 191 -4.64 -23.48 -1.49
C MET A 191 -4.56 -25.01 -1.63
N VAL A 192 -5.59 -25.72 -1.16
CA VAL A 192 -5.58 -27.18 -1.08
C VAL A 192 -5.68 -27.84 -2.45
N GLN A 193 -6.25 -27.13 -3.43
CA GLN A 193 -6.41 -27.59 -4.81
C GLN A 193 -5.08 -27.77 -5.55
N ASP A 194 -3.99 -27.19 -5.04
CA ASP A 194 -2.65 -27.45 -5.55
C ASP A 194 -2.04 -28.74 -4.96
N VAL A 195 -2.63 -29.35 -3.93
CA VAL A 195 -2.09 -30.55 -3.27
C VAL A 195 -2.40 -31.78 -4.12
N LYS A 196 -1.39 -32.60 -4.41
CA LYS A 196 -1.55 -33.89 -5.11
C LYS A 196 -2.44 -34.85 -4.29
N PRO A 197 -3.18 -35.78 -4.93
CA PRO A 197 -3.91 -36.81 -4.19
C PRO A 197 -3.02 -37.57 -3.19
N GLY A 198 -3.51 -37.72 -1.95
CA GLY A 198 -2.75 -38.30 -0.83
C GLY A 198 -1.70 -37.38 -0.19
N GLY A 199 -1.49 -36.17 -0.73
CA GLY A 199 -0.56 -35.18 -0.21
C GLY A 199 -1.01 -34.54 1.10
N ILE A 200 -0.20 -33.61 1.62
CA ILE A 200 -0.40 -33.01 2.95
C ILE A 200 -0.87 -31.56 2.84
N PHE A 201 -1.88 -31.21 3.64
CA PHE A 201 -2.31 -29.83 3.86
C PHE A 201 -2.26 -29.49 5.35
N MET A 202 -1.42 -28.53 5.73
CA MET A 202 -1.24 -28.09 7.13
C MET A 202 -1.83 -26.69 7.34
N ILE A 203 -2.57 -26.48 8.42
CA ILE A 203 -3.21 -25.20 8.76
C ILE A 203 -2.79 -24.75 10.15
N ASN A 204 -2.28 -23.53 10.28
CA ASN A 204 -2.07 -22.88 11.57
C ASN A 204 -3.36 -22.20 12.04
N CYS A 205 -4.01 -22.71 13.08
CA CYS A 205 -5.26 -22.18 13.62
C CYS A 205 -5.46 -22.58 15.09
N GLN A 206 -6.38 -21.89 15.77
CA GLN A 206 -6.82 -22.21 17.13
C GLN A 206 -8.06 -23.12 17.14
N TRP A 207 -8.59 -23.44 15.96
CA TRP A 207 -9.84 -24.16 15.78
C TRP A 207 -9.72 -25.65 16.10
N ASP A 208 -10.77 -26.21 16.69
CA ASP A 208 -10.97 -27.66 16.70
C ASP A 208 -11.47 -28.20 15.34
N ASP A 209 -11.62 -29.52 15.23
CA ASP A 209 -12.02 -30.18 13.97
C ASP A 209 -13.43 -29.75 13.51
N LYS A 210 -14.33 -29.45 14.44
CA LYS A 210 -15.69 -29.00 14.13
C LYS A 210 -15.66 -27.56 13.60
N GLU A 211 -15.01 -26.67 14.32
CA GLU A 211 -14.83 -25.28 13.93
C GLU A 211 -14.10 -25.18 12.59
N LEU A 212 -13.04 -25.97 12.37
CA LEU A 212 -12.36 -26.05 11.08
C LEU A 212 -13.33 -26.46 9.95
N GLY A 213 -14.20 -27.44 10.23
CA GLY A 213 -15.27 -27.84 9.32
C GLY A 213 -16.26 -26.70 9.03
N GLU A 214 -16.53 -25.80 9.96
CA GLU A 214 -17.37 -24.63 9.72
C GLU A 214 -16.65 -23.54 8.90
N LYS A 215 -15.32 -23.41 9.05
CA LYS A 215 -14.52 -22.38 8.36
C LYS A 215 -14.09 -22.74 6.94
N LEU A 216 -13.94 -24.03 6.61
CA LEU A 216 -13.60 -24.47 5.25
C LEU A 216 -14.77 -24.32 4.29
N ASN A 217 -14.52 -23.76 3.11
CA ASN A 217 -15.52 -23.66 2.06
C ASN A 217 -15.84 -25.03 1.42
N ALA A 218 -16.98 -25.11 0.74
CA ALA A 218 -17.47 -26.34 0.10
C ALA A 218 -16.46 -26.92 -0.89
N ALA A 219 -15.81 -26.06 -1.69
CA ALA A 219 -14.82 -26.48 -2.68
C ALA A 219 -13.58 -27.13 -2.05
N ALA A 220 -13.06 -26.60 -0.94
CA ALA A 220 -11.92 -27.17 -0.23
C ALA A 220 -12.28 -28.50 0.44
N LYS A 221 -13.44 -28.57 1.13
CA LYS A 221 -13.94 -29.81 1.74
C LYS A 221 -14.04 -30.94 0.71
N LYS A 222 -14.68 -30.64 -0.43
CA LYS A 222 -14.84 -31.60 -1.52
C LYS A 222 -13.50 -32.08 -2.07
N TYR A 223 -12.58 -31.15 -2.34
CA TYR A 223 -11.26 -31.51 -2.85
C TYR A 223 -10.48 -32.39 -1.86
N ILE A 224 -10.53 -32.07 -0.56
CA ILE A 224 -9.87 -32.84 0.49
C ILE A 224 -10.36 -34.28 0.51
N ALA A 225 -11.69 -34.48 0.52
CA ALA A 225 -12.29 -35.80 0.58
C ALA A 225 -12.06 -36.60 -0.71
N ASP A 226 -12.30 -36.01 -1.88
CA ASP A 226 -12.22 -36.71 -3.17
C ASP A 226 -10.77 -37.14 -3.51
N ASN A 227 -9.77 -36.42 -3.00
CA ASN A 227 -8.35 -36.68 -3.28
C ASN A 227 -7.60 -37.32 -2.10
N ASN A 228 -8.31 -37.74 -1.04
CA ASN A 228 -7.71 -38.33 0.17
C ASN A 228 -6.57 -37.47 0.76
N ILE A 229 -6.77 -36.15 0.81
CA ILE A 229 -5.75 -35.23 1.32
C ILE A 229 -5.57 -35.45 2.84
N GLN A 230 -4.32 -35.48 3.29
CA GLN A 230 -3.99 -35.60 4.70
C GLN A 230 -3.97 -34.20 5.34
N VAL A 231 -4.97 -33.91 6.17
CA VAL A 231 -5.14 -32.60 6.82
C VAL A 231 -4.54 -32.60 8.22
N TYR A 232 -3.75 -31.56 8.52
CA TYR A 232 -3.15 -31.33 9.83
C TYR A 232 -3.44 -29.91 10.31
N THR A 233 -3.70 -29.75 11.61
CA THR A 233 -3.77 -28.44 12.27
C THR A 233 -2.65 -28.27 13.29
N ILE A 234 -2.27 -27.02 13.55
CA ILE A 234 -1.32 -26.66 14.60
C ILE A 234 -1.72 -25.31 15.20
N ASN A 235 -1.80 -25.22 16.53
CA ASN A 235 -2.02 -23.93 17.21
C ASN A 235 -0.67 -23.29 17.57
N ALA A 236 0.01 -22.74 16.55
CA ALA A 236 1.30 -22.07 16.79
C ALA A 236 1.12 -20.68 17.43
N ILE A 237 -0.07 -20.09 17.36
CA ILE A 237 -0.39 -18.75 17.88
C ILE A 237 -0.30 -18.75 19.40
N ASP A 238 -1.10 -19.59 20.07
CA ASP A 238 -1.12 -19.65 21.53
C ASP A 238 0.18 -20.22 22.08
N LYS A 239 0.79 -21.19 21.37
CA LYS A 239 2.09 -21.73 21.75
C LYS A 239 3.20 -20.69 21.69
N ALA A 240 3.20 -19.80 20.70
CA ALA A 240 4.18 -18.72 20.65
C ALA A 240 4.01 -17.73 21.82
N ILE A 241 2.77 -17.45 22.24
CA ILE A 241 2.49 -16.61 23.41
C ILE A 241 2.97 -17.30 24.69
N GLU A 242 2.61 -18.57 24.89
CA GLU A 242 3.01 -19.38 26.05
C GLU A 242 4.54 -19.47 26.22
N ILE A 243 5.28 -19.62 25.12
CA ILE A 243 6.75 -19.73 25.11
C ILE A 243 7.44 -18.38 25.28
N GLY A 244 6.73 -17.26 25.10
CA GLY A 244 7.30 -15.90 25.15
C GLY A 244 7.81 -15.37 23.80
N MET A 245 7.49 -16.05 22.70
CA MET A 245 7.78 -15.63 21.32
C MET A 245 6.82 -14.52 20.83
N GLY A 246 5.73 -14.28 21.56
CA GLY A 246 4.70 -13.29 21.20
C GLY A 246 4.03 -13.66 19.88
N LYS A 247 4.02 -12.74 18.90
CA LYS A 247 3.41 -12.97 17.58
C LYS A 247 4.23 -13.83 16.60
N ARG A 248 5.39 -14.36 17.01
CA ARG A 248 6.32 -15.07 16.12
C ARG A 248 6.06 -16.58 16.13
N THR A 249 5.34 -17.06 15.12
CA THR A 249 5.00 -18.48 14.95
C THR A 249 5.97 -19.24 14.04
N ASN A 250 6.82 -18.52 13.30
CA ASN A 250 7.67 -19.06 12.24
C ASN A 250 8.55 -20.25 12.65
N THR A 251 9.21 -20.22 13.81
CA THR A 251 10.07 -21.32 14.29
C THR A 251 9.27 -22.61 14.56
N ILE A 252 8.07 -22.47 15.15
CA ILE A 252 7.17 -23.60 15.44
C ILE A 252 6.72 -24.25 14.12
N LEU A 253 6.25 -23.42 13.18
CA LEU A 253 5.75 -23.88 11.87
C LEU A 253 6.85 -24.49 11.00
N GLN A 254 8.09 -23.99 11.11
CA GLN A 254 9.25 -24.55 10.41
C GLN A 254 9.55 -25.98 10.88
N SER A 255 9.46 -26.23 12.19
CA SER A 255 9.69 -27.56 12.76
C SER A 255 8.60 -28.55 12.32
N ALA A 256 7.33 -28.10 12.33
CA ALA A 256 6.20 -28.86 11.81
C ALA A 256 6.37 -29.25 10.33
N PHE A 257 6.91 -28.34 9.50
CA PHE A 257 7.26 -28.65 8.11
C PHE A 257 8.26 -29.82 8.00
N PHE A 258 9.37 -29.79 8.75
CA PHE A 258 10.36 -30.87 8.70
C PHE A 258 9.77 -32.22 9.14
N LYS A 259 8.84 -32.20 10.11
CA LYS A 259 8.14 -33.40 10.56
C LYS A 259 7.23 -34.00 9.48
N LEU A 260 6.45 -33.15 8.79
CA LEU A 260 5.44 -33.60 7.83
C LEU A 260 5.99 -33.85 6.42
N ALA A 261 6.85 -32.97 5.90
CA ALA A 261 7.35 -33.07 4.53
C ALA A 261 8.38 -34.19 4.35
N ASN A 262 8.94 -34.71 5.45
CA ASN A 262 9.86 -35.85 5.47
C ASN A 262 11.04 -35.72 4.48
N VAL A 263 11.53 -34.49 4.27
CA VAL A 263 12.65 -34.18 3.38
C VAL A 263 14.00 -34.62 3.96
N MET A 264 14.06 -34.82 5.28
CA MET A 264 15.18 -35.40 6.02
C MET A 264 14.69 -36.00 7.35
N PRO A 265 15.49 -36.86 8.02
CA PRO A 265 15.12 -37.41 9.33
C PRO A 265 14.86 -36.30 10.36
N ILE A 266 13.75 -36.40 11.09
CA ILE A 266 13.29 -35.33 12.00
C ILE A 266 14.30 -35.00 13.11
N ASP A 267 14.94 -36.00 13.72
CA ASP A 267 15.92 -35.78 14.78
C ASP A 267 17.12 -34.96 14.28
N LYS A 268 17.51 -35.17 13.02
CA LYS A 268 18.56 -34.38 12.36
C LYS A 268 18.09 -32.97 12.03
N ALA A 269 16.86 -32.82 11.54
CA ALA A 269 16.28 -31.49 11.30
C ALA A 269 16.24 -30.65 12.58
N VAL A 270 15.73 -31.22 13.69
CA VAL A 270 15.69 -30.56 15.01
C VAL A 270 17.10 -30.17 15.48
N GLN A 271 18.07 -31.08 15.34
CA GLN A 271 19.47 -30.79 15.66
C GLN A 271 19.98 -29.56 14.87
N PHE A 272 19.85 -29.56 13.54
CA PHE A 272 20.36 -28.48 12.70
C PHE A 272 19.61 -27.16 12.89
N MET A 273 18.30 -27.21 13.16
CA MET A 273 17.52 -26.03 13.53
C MET A 273 18.01 -25.40 14.82
N LYS A 274 18.30 -26.21 15.86
CA LYS A 274 18.86 -25.73 17.13
C LYS A 274 20.26 -25.13 16.93
N GLU A 275 21.11 -25.78 16.15
CA GLU A 275 22.43 -25.24 15.78
C GLU A 275 22.32 -23.89 15.04
N ALA A 276 21.39 -23.78 14.09
CA ALA A 276 21.13 -22.55 13.35
C ALA A 276 20.56 -21.44 14.25
N ALA A 277 19.67 -21.77 15.19
CA ALA A 277 19.13 -20.83 16.17
C ALA A 277 20.24 -20.30 17.10
N LYS A 278 21.13 -21.17 17.60
CA LYS A 278 22.29 -20.77 18.40
C LYS A 278 23.24 -19.85 17.63
N LYS A 279 23.53 -20.17 16.37
CA LYS A 279 24.37 -19.33 15.50
C LYS A 279 23.74 -17.96 15.23
N SER A 280 22.43 -17.91 15.00
CA SER A 280 21.71 -16.68 14.64
C SER A 280 21.41 -15.79 15.84
N TYR A 281 21.14 -16.38 17.00
CA TYR A 281 20.63 -15.68 18.17
C TYR A 281 21.54 -15.73 19.40
N GLY A 282 22.68 -16.44 19.37
CA GLY A 282 23.61 -16.51 20.49
C GLY A 282 24.10 -15.13 20.96
N LYS A 283 24.29 -14.19 20.02
CA LYS A 283 24.64 -12.80 20.33
C LYS A 283 23.52 -12.00 21.02
N LYS A 284 22.29 -12.52 21.06
CA LYS A 284 21.13 -11.90 21.73
C LYS A 284 20.89 -12.46 23.15
N GLY A 285 21.73 -13.40 23.60
CA GLY A 285 21.67 -14.00 24.93
C GLY A 285 20.96 -15.36 24.97
N ASP A 286 21.32 -16.18 25.96
CA ASP A 286 20.89 -17.58 26.09
C ASP A 286 19.36 -17.72 26.24
N ALA A 287 18.70 -16.77 26.91
CA ALA A 287 17.25 -16.76 27.03
C ALA A 287 16.53 -16.75 25.66
N VAL A 288 17.06 -16.00 24.69
CA VAL A 288 16.49 -15.96 23.33
C VAL A 288 16.73 -17.28 22.60
N VAL A 289 17.90 -17.90 22.80
CA VAL A 289 18.23 -19.21 22.21
C VAL A 289 17.31 -20.29 22.78
N GLU A 290 17.16 -20.35 24.10
CA GLU A 290 16.29 -21.31 24.79
C GLU A 290 14.82 -21.16 24.40
N MET A 291 14.31 -19.93 24.25
CA MET A 291 12.96 -19.72 23.70
C MET A 291 12.80 -20.31 22.29
N ASN A 292 13.81 -20.18 21.43
CA ASN A 292 13.78 -20.81 20.11
C ASN A 292 13.86 -22.33 20.20
N TYR A 293 14.63 -22.90 21.13
CA TYR A 293 14.69 -24.36 21.32
C TYR A 293 13.32 -24.92 21.72
N LYS A 294 12.66 -24.29 22.71
CA LYS A 294 11.30 -24.64 23.10
C LYS A 294 10.31 -24.54 21.94
N ALA A 295 10.44 -23.50 21.10
CA ALA A 295 9.61 -23.35 19.91
C ALA A 295 9.86 -24.44 18.86
N ILE A 296 11.11 -24.87 18.66
CA ILE A 296 11.45 -25.98 17.76
C ILE A 296 10.81 -27.27 18.25
N ASP A 297 10.97 -27.59 19.53
CA ASP A 297 10.44 -28.82 20.13
C ASP A 297 8.90 -28.82 20.10
N ALA A 298 8.26 -27.70 20.47
CA ALA A 298 6.81 -27.55 20.41
C ALA A 298 6.24 -27.78 19.01
N GLY A 299 6.95 -27.36 17.95
CA GLY A 299 6.49 -27.56 16.57
C GLY A 299 6.50 -29.03 16.11
N VAL A 300 7.30 -29.90 16.72
CA VAL A 300 7.28 -31.35 16.45
C VAL A 300 6.05 -32.00 17.08
N ASP A 301 5.69 -31.56 18.28
CA ASP A 301 4.70 -32.22 19.14
C ASP A 301 3.28 -31.66 18.98
N ALA A 302 3.12 -30.40 18.57
CA ALA A 302 1.83 -29.69 18.54
C ALA A 302 0.96 -29.98 17.30
N LEU A 303 1.35 -30.95 16.46
CA LEU A 303 0.63 -31.33 15.26
C LEU A 303 -0.57 -32.22 15.58
N HIS A 304 -1.76 -31.80 15.17
CA HIS A 304 -3.00 -32.61 15.23
C HIS A 304 -3.37 -33.09 13.83
N LYS A 305 -3.68 -34.38 13.68
CA LYS A 305 -4.17 -34.94 12.42
C LYS A 305 -5.69 -34.92 12.45
N VAL A 306 -6.31 -34.21 11.51
CA VAL A 306 -7.75 -34.04 11.43
C VAL A 306 -8.40 -35.32 10.88
N GLU A 307 -9.45 -35.79 11.52
CA GLU A 307 -10.30 -36.85 10.98
C GLU A 307 -11.25 -36.26 9.93
N VAL A 308 -10.96 -36.50 8.64
CA VAL A 308 -11.78 -35.97 7.53
C VAL A 308 -13.14 -36.67 7.50
N PRO A 309 -14.26 -35.95 7.72
CA PRO A 309 -15.60 -36.55 7.69
C PRO A 309 -15.99 -36.97 6.27
N ALA A 310 -16.66 -38.12 6.13
CA ALA A 310 -17.16 -38.59 4.83
C ALA A 310 -18.14 -37.60 4.16
N SER A 311 -18.84 -36.78 4.95
CA SER A 311 -19.76 -35.73 4.47
C SER A 311 -19.05 -34.67 3.63
N TRP A 312 -17.75 -34.48 3.78
CA TRP A 312 -16.99 -33.49 2.99
C TRP A 312 -16.92 -33.83 1.50
N SER A 313 -17.15 -35.08 1.09
CA SER A 313 -17.27 -35.46 -0.33
C SER A 313 -18.50 -34.86 -1.04
N LYS A 314 -19.52 -34.50 -0.25
CA LYS A 314 -20.77 -33.86 -0.66
C LYS A 314 -21.14 -32.74 0.33
N PRO A 315 -20.32 -31.67 0.40
CA PRO A 315 -20.56 -30.60 1.37
C PRO A 315 -21.79 -29.79 0.96
N GLU A 316 -22.44 -29.17 1.95
CA GLU A 316 -23.45 -28.15 1.67
C GLU A 316 -22.82 -26.98 0.90
N ALA A 317 -23.64 -26.29 0.11
CA ALA A 317 -23.19 -25.12 -0.63
C ALA A 317 -22.83 -23.99 0.36
N ASP A 318 -21.79 -23.23 0.03
CA ASP A 318 -21.43 -22.05 0.80
C ASP A 318 -22.58 -21.03 0.77
N ALA A 319 -22.72 -20.27 1.86
CA ALA A 319 -23.73 -19.22 1.94
C ALA A 319 -23.54 -18.21 0.79
N ALA A 320 -24.65 -17.75 0.22
CA ALA A 320 -24.60 -16.73 -0.82
C ALA A 320 -23.96 -15.45 -0.26
N VAL A 321 -22.98 -14.92 -0.98
CA VAL A 321 -22.37 -13.64 -0.66
C VAL A 321 -23.41 -12.53 -0.89
N PRO A 322 -23.66 -11.64 0.08
CA PRO A 322 -24.56 -10.52 -0.12
C PRO A 322 -24.12 -9.65 -1.30
N ALA A 323 -25.10 -9.09 -2.03
CA ALA A 323 -24.81 -8.16 -3.11
C ALA A 323 -24.06 -6.93 -2.59
N LEU A 324 -22.98 -6.57 -3.26
CA LEU A 324 -22.18 -5.40 -2.91
C LEU A 324 -22.97 -4.11 -3.21
N GLN A 325 -22.84 -3.12 -2.32
CA GLN A 325 -23.47 -1.81 -2.48
C GLN A 325 -22.40 -0.74 -2.71
N GLY A 326 -22.76 0.33 -3.41
CA GLY A 326 -21.88 1.48 -3.64
C GLY A 326 -22.03 2.05 -5.05
N ARG A 327 -20.97 2.69 -5.55
CA ARG A 327 -20.97 3.24 -6.92
C ARG A 327 -20.98 2.09 -7.93
N PRO A 328 -21.90 2.05 -8.91
CA PRO A 328 -22.04 0.91 -9.82
C PRO A 328 -20.75 0.53 -10.55
N ALA A 329 -19.98 1.51 -11.04
CA ALA A 329 -18.71 1.25 -11.73
C ALA A 329 -17.66 0.63 -10.78
N THR A 330 -17.54 1.15 -9.56
CA THR A 330 -16.64 0.59 -8.53
C THR A 330 -17.06 -0.82 -8.13
N VAL A 331 -18.35 -1.06 -7.89
CA VAL A 331 -18.87 -2.39 -7.53
C VAL A 331 -18.60 -3.39 -8.66
N LYS A 332 -18.88 -3.01 -9.92
CA LYS A 332 -18.56 -3.85 -11.09
C LYS A 332 -17.06 -4.19 -11.15
N MET A 333 -16.18 -3.23 -10.91
CA MET A 333 -14.74 -3.46 -10.86
C MET A 333 -14.35 -4.39 -9.71
N VAL A 334 -14.97 -4.22 -8.54
CA VAL A 334 -14.69 -5.04 -7.36
C VAL A 334 -15.09 -6.50 -7.61
N GLU A 335 -16.29 -6.72 -8.14
CA GLU A 335 -16.80 -8.07 -8.41
C GLU A 335 -15.98 -8.78 -9.50
N ASN A 336 -15.69 -8.07 -10.59
CA ASN A 336 -15.09 -8.69 -11.78
C ASN A 336 -13.56 -8.71 -11.78
N LEU A 337 -12.90 -7.80 -11.04
CA LEU A 337 -11.44 -7.70 -11.00
C LEU A 337 -10.88 -7.87 -9.58
N LEU A 338 -11.25 -6.99 -8.63
CA LEU A 338 -10.65 -7.01 -7.28
C LEU A 338 -10.82 -8.38 -6.62
N ASN A 339 -12.04 -8.91 -6.55
CA ASN A 339 -12.34 -10.14 -5.82
C ASN A 339 -11.54 -11.35 -6.35
N PRO A 340 -11.53 -11.64 -7.67
CA PRO A 340 -10.64 -12.67 -8.22
C PRO A 340 -9.16 -12.42 -7.94
N ILE A 341 -8.68 -11.18 -8.10
CA ILE A 341 -7.26 -10.82 -7.87
C ILE A 341 -6.89 -11.03 -6.39
N ALA A 342 -7.73 -10.57 -5.46
CA ALA A 342 -7.49 -10.66 -4.02
C ALA A 342 -7.47 -12.11 -3.51
N LEU A 343 -8.14 -13.03 -4.21
CA LEU A 343 -8.11 -14.48 -3.95
C LEU A 343 -6.96 -15.20 -4.67
N MET A 344 -6.01 -14.45 -5.26
CA MET A 344 -4.88 -14.96 -6.04
C MET A 344 -5.32 -15.75 -7.28
N ASP A 345 -6.45 -15.38 -7.87
CA ASP A 345 -7.04 -15.99 -9.09
C ASP A 345 -7.07 -15.02 -10.28
N GLY A 346 -6.31 -13.91 -10.20
CA GLY A 346 -6.26 -12.90 -11.25
C GLY A 346 -5.70 -13.42 -12.59
N ASP A 347 -4.91 -14.49 -12.59
CA ASP A 347 -4.42 -15.15 -13.81
C ASP A 347 -5.54 -15.82 -14.63
N SER A 348 -6.68 -16.13 -14.01
CA SER A 348 -7.84 -16.71 -14.69
C SER A 348 -8.66 -15.68 -15.49
N LEU A 349 -8.47 -14.39 -15.20
CA LEU A 349 -9.22 -13.31 -15.84
C LEU A 349 -8.83 -13.20 -17.32
N PRO A 350 -9.81 -13.23 -18.24
CA PRO A 350 -9.55 -13.08 -19.66
C PRO A 350 -9.24 -11.61 -20.03
N VAL A 351 -8.73 -11.38 -21.23
CA VAL A 351 -8.48 -10.02 -21.76
C VAL A 351 -9.76 -9.17 -21.75
N SER A 352 -10.92 -9.77 -22.01
CA SER A 352 -12.21 -9.08 -21.96
C SER A 352 -12.55 -8.48 -20.60
N ALA A 353 -11.98 -8.98 -19.49
CA ALA A 353 -12.19 -8.41 -18.16
C ALA A 353 -11.59 -7.00 -18.02
N PHE A 354 -10.65 -6.63 -18.91
CA PHE A 354 -9.89 -5.38 -18.86
C PHE A 354 -10.26 -4.37 -19.96
N VAL A 355 -11.28 -4.64 -20.78
CA VAL A 355 -11.65 -3.76 -21.94
C VAL A 355 -12.12 -2.38 -21.51
N ASP A 356 -12.73 -2.28 -20.34
CA ASP A 356 -13.15 -1.00 -19.74
C ASP A 356 -11.96 -0.20 -19.18
N TYR A 357 -10.74 -0.78 -19.16
CA TYR A 357 -9.55 -0.25 -18.49
C TYR A 357 -8.31 -0.31 -19.41
N THR A 358 -8.50 -0.21 -20.72
CA THR A 358 -7.42 -0.37 -21.73
C THR A 358 -6.31 0.68 -21.63
N ASP A 359 -6.60 1.83 -21.04
CA ASP A 359 -5.65 2.92 -20.77
C ASP A 359 -5.05 2.85 -19.35
N GLY A 360 -5.40 1.84 -18.56
CA GLY A 360 -4.91 1.63 -17.20
C GLY A 360 -5.59 2.49 -16.14
N GLN A 361 -6.71 3.18 -16.45
CA GLN A 361 -7.50 3.88 -15.44
C GLN A 361 -8.35 2.88 -14.64
N PHE A 362 -8.45 3.06 -13.33
CA PHE A 362 -9.28 2.22 -12.45
C PHE A 362 -10.20 3.07 -11.60
N GLU A 363 -11.29 2.48 -11.13
CA GLU A 363 -12.21 3.13 -10.20
C GLU A 363 -11.59 3.33 -8.82
N ILE A 364 -11.90 4.46 -8.19
CA ILE A 364 -11.46 4.78 -6.83
C ILE A 364 -12.41 4.18 -5.75
N GLY A 365 -11.94 4.04 -4.51
CA GLY A 365 -12.74 3.63 -3.35
C GLY A 365 -12.96 2.13 -3.23
N ALA A 366 -12.20 1.33 -3.97
CA ALA A 366 -12.33 -0.12 -3.98
C ALA A 366 -11.72 -0.78 -2.73
N SER A 367 -10.84 -0.08 -2.00
CA SER A 367 -10.17 -0.61 -0.80
C SER A 367 -11.16 -0.94 0.32
N ALA A 368 -12.28 -0.21 0.37
CA ALA A 368 -13.36 -0.41 1.34
C ALA A 368 -14.01 -1.81 1.23
N TYR A 369 -13.84 -2.51 0.10
CA TYR A 369 -14.40 -3.85 -0.11
C TYR A 369 -13.42 -4.97 0.26
N GLU A 370 -12.14 -4.67 0.52
CA GLU A 370 -11.15 -5.72 0.80
C GLU A 370 -11.37 -6.40 2.15
N LYS A 371 -11.74 -5.61 3.18
CA LYS A 371 -12.05 -6.07 4.55
C LYS A 371 -11.08 -7.14 5.03
N ARG A 372 -9.78 -6.80 4.96
CA ARG A 372 -8.67 -7.77 4.97
C ARG A 372 -8.65 -8.67 6.20
N GLY A 373 -9.08 -8.18 7.37
CA GLY A 373 -9.19 -8.97 8.59
C GLY A 373 -7.85 -9.55 9.07
N ILE A 374 -6.74 -8.82 8.89
CA ILE A 374 -5.38 -9.36 9.16
C ILE A 374 -4.79 -8.95 10.50
N ALA A 375 -5.43 -8.03 11.24
CA ALA A 375 -4.96 -7.65 12.57
C ALA A 375 -5.28 -8.73 13.61
N ILE A 376 -4.28 -9.09 14.42
CA ILE A 376 -4.48 -9.99 15.57
C ILE A 376 -5.29 -9.28 16.67
N SER A 377 -5.06 -7.98 16.84
CA SER A 377 -5.74 -7.16 17.84
C SER A 377 -6.14 -5.82 17.25
N VAL A 378 -7.27 -5.29 17.71
CA VAL A 378 -7.85 -4.01 17.26
C VAL A 378 -8.21 -3.13 18.46
N PRO A 379 -8.31 -1.80 18.30
CA PRO A 379 -8.67 -0.91 19.39
C PRO A 379 -10.16 -1.07 19.78
N GLU A 380 -10.42 -1.23 21.07
CA GLU A 380 -11.75 -1.07 21.68
C GLU A 380 -11.85 0.32 22.32
N TRP A 381 -12.94 1.04 22.07
CA TRP A 381 -13.22 2.36 22.63
C TRP A 381 -14.02 2.30 23.94
N ASP A 382 -13.59 3.11 24.92
CA ASP A 382 -14.26 3.36 26.20
C ASP A 382 -14.91 4.76 26.18
N ALA A 383 -16.25 4.76 26.15
CA ALA A 383 -17.06 5.98 26.02
C ALA A 383 -16.97 6.90 27.25
N GLU A 384 -16.85 6.33 28.46
CA GLU A 384 -16.85 7.08 29.72
C GLU A 384 -15.56 7.87 29.89
N LYS A 385 -14.42 7.21 29.64
CA LYS A 385 -13.08 7.80 29.76
C LYS A 385 -12.75 8.80 28.65
N CYS A 386 -13.40 8.68 27.49
CA CYS A 386 -13.03 9.46 26.32
C CYS A 386 -13.25 10.97 26.50
N ILE A 387 -12.21 11.76 26.24
CA ILE A 387 -12.28 13.24 26.26
C ILE A 387 -12.62 13.88 24.91
N GLN A 388 -12.85 13.05 23.87
CA GLN A 388 -13.26 13.50 22.52
C GLN A 388 -12.28 14.49 21.87
N CYS A 389 -10.97 14.19 21.96
CA CYS A 389 -9.91 15.00 21.35
C CYS A 389 -9.67 14.68 19.86
N ASN A 390 -10.11 13.50 19.40
CA ASN A 390 -9.90 12.94 18.06
C ASN A 390 -8.44 12.63 17.69
N ASN A 391 -7.48 12.69 18.64
CA ASN A 391 -6.07 12.35 18.37
C ASN A 391 -5.89 10.93 17.79
N CYS A 392 -6.67 9.96 18.29
CA CYS A 392 -6.62 8.58 17.82
C CYS A 392 -6.98 8.44 16.33
N ALA A 393 -8.00 9.17 15.87
CA ALA A 393 -8.35 9.25 14.47
C ALA A 393 -7.31 10.05 13.67
N PHE A 394 -6.81 11.15 14.23
CA PHE A 394 -5.82 12.03 13.62
C PHE A 394 -4.54 11.30 13.21
N VAL A 395 -4.07 10.34 14.02
CA VAL A 395 -2.83 9.60 13.73
C VAL A 395 -3.06 8.28 13.00
N CYS A 396 -4.30 7.85 12.83
CA CYS A 396 -4.57 6.56 12.19
C CYS A 396 -4.07 6.55 10.75
N SER A 397 -3.12 5.68 10.47
CA SER A 397 -2.48 5.50 9.16
C SER A 397 -3.40 4.84 8.11
N HIS A 398 -4.56 4.31 8.50
CA HIS A 398 -5.47 3.57 7.59
C HIS A 398 -6.91 4.07 7.61
N ALA A 399 -7.22 5.15 8.34
CA ALA A 399 -8.58 5.66 8.53
C ALA A 399 -9.57 4.63 9.12
N THR A 400 -9.10 3.71 9.96
CA THR A 400 -9.91 2.59 10.51
C THR A 400 -10.56 2.94 11.84
N ILE A 401 -10.25 4.10 12.42
CA ILE A 401 -10.88 4.64 13.61
C ILE A 401 -11.34 6.08 13.31
N ARG A 402 -12.64 6.36 13.48
CA ARG A 402 -13.26 7.63 13.06
C ARG A 402 -14.23 8.16 14.12
N PRO A 403 -14.23 9.48 14.38
CA PRO A 403 -15.21 10.12 15.22
C PRO A 403 -16.48 10.45 14.41
N PHE A 404 -17.64 10.24 15.02
CA PHE A 404 -18.93 10.63 14.45
C PHE A 404 -19.76 11.39 15.47
N MET A 405 -20.61 12.28 14.97
CA MET A 405 -21.70 12.91 15.73
C MET A 405 -23.04 12.51 15.12
N LEU A 406 -23.93 11.96 15.93
CA LEU A 406 -25.21 11.40 15.48
C LEU A 406 -26.38 12.22 16.03
N SER A 407 -27.36 12.48 15.18
CA SER A 407 -28.68 12.96 15.59
C SER A 407 -29.46 11.87 16.33
N LYS A 408 -30.60 12.24 16.95
CA LYS A 408 -31.49 11.26 17.60
C LYS A 408 -32.00 10.19 16.62
N ASP A 409 -32.30 10.57 15.39
CA ASP A 409 -32.81 9.65 14.36
C ASP A 409 -31.70 8.71 13.87
N GLU A 410 -30.48 9.22 13.71
CA GLU A 410 -29.32 8.41 13.33
C GLU A 410 -28.93 7.42 14.45
N VAL A 411 -29.11 7.79 15.72
CA VAL A 411 -28.95 6.86 16.85
C VAL A 411 -30.02 5.77 16.81
N LYS A 412 -31.27 6.13 16.52
CA LYS A 412 -32.40 5.17 16.46
C LYS A 412 -32.25 4.16 15.32
N ALA A 413 -31.66 4.57 14.20
CA ALA A 413 -31.43 3.72 13.04
C ALA A 413 -30.10 2.93 13.09
N ALA A 414 -29.22 3.23 14.04
CA ALA A 414 -27.95 2.53 14.19
C ALA A 414 -28.14 1.09 14.71
N PRO A 415 -27.19 0.17 14.44
CA PRO A 415 -27.21 -1.16 15.04
C PRO A 415 -27.23 -1.10 16.58
N ALA A 416 -27.91 -2.05 17.21
CA ALA A 416 -28.20 -2.02 18.65
C ALA A 416 -26.94 -2.05 19.55
N ASN A 417 -25.81 -2.55 19.04
CA ASN A 417 -24.54 -2.60 19.74
C ASN A 417 -23.71 -1.30 19.66
N ILE A 418 -24.20 -0.24 19.01
CA ILE A 418 -23.48 1.03 18.94
C ILE A 418 -23.15 1.61 20.33
N LYS A 419 -21.87 1.89 20.55
CA LYS A 419 -21.39 2.60 21.75
C LYS A 419 -21.52 4.12 21.54
N LEU A 420 -22.04 4.85 22.53
CA LEU A 420 -22.32 6.29 22.46
C LEU A 420 -21.85 7.03 23.73
N ALA A 421 -21.48 8.30 23.57
CA ALA A 421 -21.19 9.23 24.66
C ALA A 421 -21.91 10.57 24.43
N ASP A 422 -22.18 11.32 25.50
CA ASP A 422 -22.57 12.73 25.37
C ASP A 422 -21.42 13.58 24.84
N THR A 423 -21.70 14.57 24.01
CA THR A 423 -20.66 15.50 23.54
C THR A 423 -20.00 16.24 24.71
N LYS A 424 -18.70 16.50 24.61
CA LYS A 424 -17.90 17.24 25.61
C LYS A 424 -17.33 18.54 25.00
N PRO A 425 -17.20 19.63 25.78
CA PRO A 425 -17.33 19.73 27.24
C PRO A 425 -18.77 19.89 27.76
N LYS A 426 -19.76 20.10 26.88
CA LYS A 426 -21.18 20.19 27.24
C LYS A 426 -21.99 19.24 26.35
N ALA A 427 -22.95 18.55 26.96
CA ALA A 427 -23.91 17.73 26.24
C ALA A 427 -24.72 18.62 25.29
N GLY A 428 -24.72 18.26 24.01
CA GLY A 428 -25.48 18.92 22.95
C GLY A 428 -26.62 18.04 22.45
N GLU A 429 -27.19 18.40 21.31
CA GLU A 429 -28.26 17.63 20.65
C GLU A 429 -27.77 16.34 19.99
N TYR A 430 -26.46 16.24 19.72
CA TYR A 430 -25.82 15.08 19.10
C TYR A 430 -25.21 14.13 20.14
N LYS A 431 -25.10 12.85 19.77
CA LYS A 431 -24.28 11.87 20.48
C LYS A 431 -22.95 11.68 19.77
N PHE A 432 -21.88 11.44 20.53
CA PHE A 432 -20.56 11.17 20.01
C PHE A 432 -20.28 9.66 20.01
N THR A 433 -19.62 9.17 18.97
CA THR A 433 -19.00 7.84 18.98
C THR A 433 -17.62 7.88 18.33
N MET A 434 -16.71 7.05 18.83
CA MET A 434 -15.44 6.74 18.17
C MET A 434 -15.51 5.30 17.70
N SER A 435 -15.78 5.10 16.42
CA SER A 435 -16.01 3.77 15.85
C SER A 435 -14.74 3.25 15.16
N VAL A 436 -14.57 1.93 15.19
CA VAL A 436 -13.42 1.21 14.65
C VAL A 436 -13.92 0.19 13.64
N SER A 437 -13.30 0.12 12.47
CA SER A 437 -13.46 -1.04 11.57
C SER A 437 -12.49 -2.14 12.01
N PRO A 438 -12.98 -3.24 12.61
CA PRO A 438 -12.13 -4.36 12.98
C PRO A 438 -11.49 -5.03 11.75
N LEU A 439 -12.17 -5.06 10.59
CA LEU A 439 -11.70 -5.77 9.41
C LEU A 439 -10.69 -4.98 8.57
N ASP A 440 -10.65 -3.66 8.68
CA ASP A 440 -9.66 -2.84 7.96
C ASP A 440 -8.48 -2.43 8.85
N CYS A 441 -8.61 -2.54 10.18
CA CYS A 441 -7.55 -2.24 11.13
C CYS A 441 -6.31 -3.10 10.88
N MET A 442 -5.14 -2.47 10.92
CA MET A 442 -3.83 -3.13 10.80
C MET A 442 -3.19 -3.45 12.17
N GLY A 443 -3.87 -3.14 13.28
CA GLY A 443 -3.42 -3.44 14.64
C GLY A 443 -2.16 -2.69 15.07
N CYS A 444 -1.88 -1.51 14.49
CA CYS A 444 -0.64 -0.78 14.76
C CYS A 444 -0.54 -0.20 16.17
N GLY A 445 -1.66 0.06 16.86
CA GLY A 445 -1.66 0.60 18.23
C GLY A 445 -1.35 2.10 18.35
N GLU A 446 -1.07 2.83 17.27
CA GLU A 446 -0.78 4.28 17.31
C GLU A 446 -1.89 5.08 18.04
N CYS A 447 -3.15 4.73 17.77
CA CYS A 447 -4.32 5.35 18.37
C CYS A 447 -4.35 5.22 19.91
N VAL A 448 -3.83 4.12 20.46
CA VAL A 448 -3.72 3.87 21.90
C VAL A 448 -2.57 4.68 22.47
N THR A 449 -1.41 4.66 21.81
CA THR A 449 -0.21 5.39 22.24
C THR A 449 -0.51 6.88 22.41
N VAL A 450 -1.16 7.51 21.42
CA VAL A 450 -1.46 8.95 21.44
C VAL A 450 -2.66 9.34 22.30
N CYS A 451 -3.39 8.37 22.86
CA CYS A 451 -4.51 8.68 23.73
C CYS A 451 -3.98 9.41 25.00
N PRO A 452 -4.40 10.66 25.26
CA PRO A 452 -3.84 11.48 26.34
C PRO A 452 -4.43 11.14 27.72
N VAL A 453 -5.43 10.25 27.79
CA VAL A 453 -6.04 9.83 29.04
C VAL A 453 -5.09 8.84 29.76
N PRO A 454 -4.76 9.02 31.06
CA PRO A 454 -3.80 8.17 31.78
C PRO A 454 -4.08 6.66 31.66
N ASP A 455 -5.32 6.23 31.92
CA ASP A 455 -5.75 4.82 31.81
C ASP A 455 -6.24 4.43 30.42
N LYS A 456 -6.03 5.32 29.44
CA LYS A 456 -6.40 5.20 28.02
C LYS A 456 -7.91 4.99 27.80
N ALA A 457 -8.51 5.85 26.98
CA ALA A 457 -9.89 5.66 26.54
C ALA A 457 -10.02 4.64 25.38
N ILE A 458 -8.91 4.02 24.98
CA ILE A 458 -8.83 3.02 23.92
C ILE A 458 -7.78 2.00 24.32
N LYS A 459 -8.06 0.71 24.17
CA LYS A 459 -7.12 -0.40 24.46
C LYS A 459 -7.13 -1.42 23.33
N MET A 460 -6.03 -2.16 23.14
CA MET A 460 -5.99 -3.26 22.17
C MET A 460 -6.66 -4.50 22.75
N VAL A 461 -7.55 -5.13 21.99
CA VAL A 461 -8.22 -6.41 22.33
C VAL A 461 -8.15 -7.36 21.12
N PRO A 462 -8.33 -8.68 21.29
CA PRO A 462 -8.38 -9.61 20.15
C PRO A 462 -9.42 -9.18 19.11
N GLN A 463 -9.09 -9.28 17.82
CA GLN A 463 -10.00 -8.83 16.76
C GLN A 463 -11.36 -9.55 16.80
N GLU A 464 -11.34 -10.85 17.08
CA GLU A 464 -12.54 -11.70 17.12
C GLU A 464 -13.60 -11.19 18.10
N THR A 465 -13.19 -10.54 19.20
CA THR A 465 -14.14 -9.97 20.18
C THR A 465 -14.79 -8.67 19.73
N GLN A 466 -14.38 -8.12 18.58
CA GLN A 466 -14.85 -6.85 18.04
C GLN A 466 -15.44 -6.98 16.63
N VAL A 467 -15.48 -8.17 16.02
CA VAL A 467 -15.98 -8.36 14.64
C VAL A 467 -17.43 -7.86 14.49
N ASP A 468 -18.25 -8.02 15.51
CA ASP A 468 -19.65 -7.56 15.55
C ASP A 468 -19.80 -6.03 15.54
N GLU A 469 -18.71 -5.27 15.70
CA GLU A 469 -18.69 -3.81 15.56
C GLU A 469 -18.54 -3.36 14.09
N GLN A 470 -18.20 -4.26 13.16
CA GLN A 470 -18.06 -3.90 11.74
C GLN A 470 -19.36 -3.33 11.14
N PRO A 471 -20.56 -3.92 11.37
CA PRO A 471 -21.82 -3.34 10.90
C PRO A 471 -22.11 -1.94 11.46
N VAL A 472 -21.65 -1.63 12.68
CA VAL A 472 -21.75 -0.28 13.26
C VAL A 472 -20.90 0.70 12.47
N PHE A 473 -19.65 0.34 12.18
CA PHE A 473 -18.75 1.17 11.38
C PHE A 473 -19.31 1.41 9.97
N ASP A 474 -19.81 0.35 9.32
CA ASP A 474 -20.39 0.42 7.96
C ASP A 474 -21.61 1.34 7.94
N TYR A 475 -22.51 1.22 8.93
CA TYR A 475 -23.64 2.13 9.10
C TYR A 475 -23.20 3.59 9.23
N LEU A 476 -22.21 3.86 10.08
CA LEU A 476 -21.73 5.22 10.33
C LEU A 476 -21.13 5.86 9.08
N VAL A 477 -20.29 5.12 8.34
CA VAL A 477 -19.67 5.61 7.10
C VAL A 477 -20.72 5.86 6.02
N ALA A 478 -21.72 4.99 5.89
CA ALA A 478 -22.75 5.13 4.85
C ALA A 478 -23.75 6.26 5.16
N ASN A 479 -24.10 6.47 6.43
CA ASN A 479 -25.27 7.27 6.78
C ASN A 479 -24.96 8.59 7.52
N VAL A 480 -23.85 8.67 8.27
CA VAL A 480 -23.62 9.80 9.17
C VAL A 480 -22.72 10.86 8.53
N GLY A 481 -23.30 12.03 8.24
CA GLY A 481 -22.58 13.21 7.74
C GLY A 481 -22.09 14.14 8.84
N LYS A 482 -21.24 15.09 8.46
CA LYS A 482 -20.74 16.14 9.36
C LYS A 482 -21.87 17.01 9.90
N LYS A 483 -21.84 17.32 11.21
CA LYS A 483 -22.88 18.10 11.90
C LYS A 483 -22.51 19.58 12.06
N PRO A 484 -23.50 20.49 12.14
CA PRO A 484 -23.27 21.86 12.60
C PRO A 484 -22.65 21.90 14.00
N GLY A 485 -21.87 22.95 14.31
CA GLY A 485 -21.29 23.15 15.64
C GLY A 485 -20.04 22.32 15.96
N VAL A 486 -19.55 21.50 15.02
CA VAL A 486 -18.21 20.89 15.15
C VAL A 486 -17.11 21.97 15.10
N PRO A 487 -15.94 21.74 15.74
CA PRO A 487 -14.81 22.66 15.66
C PRO A 487 -14.36 22.92 14.22
N ALA A 488 -13.68 24.06 14.00
CA ALA A 488 -13.19 24.45 12.68
C ALA A 488 -12.27 23.40 12.05
N ASP A 489 -12.35 23.26 10.71
CA ASP A 489 -11.61 22.28 9.90
C ASP A 489 -10.10 22.39 10.10
N THR A 490 -9.62 23.63 10.31
CA THR A 490 -8.21 23.97 10.55
C THR A 490 -7.75 23.70 12.00
N THR A 491 -8.45 22.81 12.71
CA THR A 491 -8.05 22.33 14.04
C THR A 491 -7.85 20.82 14.03
N VAL A 492 -7.03 20.32 14.96
CA VAL A 492 -6.81 18.87 15.14
C VAL A 492 -8.14 18.14 15.34
N LYS A 493 -9.01 18.64 16.22
CA LYS A 493 -10.31 18.01 16.49
C LYS A 493 -11.27 18.12 15.31
N GLY A 494 -11.39 19.30 14.71
CA GLY A 494 -12.35 19.60 13.64
C GLY A 494 -12.04 18.87 12.33
N SER A 495 -10.76 18.81 11.94
CA SER A 495 -10.33 18.08 10.73
C SER A 495 -10.78 16.62 10.72
N GLN A 496 -10.89 15.98 11.89
CA GLN A 496 -11.25 14.57 11.99
C GLN A 496 -12.74 14.27 11.83
N PHE A 497 -13.60 15.29 11.85
CA PHE A 497 -15.01 15.14 11.48
C PHE A 497 -15.23 15.23 9.96
N ASN A 498 -14.22 15.61 9.19
CA ASN A 498 -14.27 15.51 7.73
C ASN A 498 -14.03 14.05 7.33
N GLN A 499 -14.76 13.59 6.32
CA GLN A 499 -14.56 12.25 5.78
C GLN A 499 -13.13 12.12 5.24
N PRO A 500 -12.36 11.11 5.68
CA PRO A 500 -11.08 10.80 5.03
C PRO A 500 -11.34 10.29 3.61
N LEU A 501 -10.65 10.87 2.62
CA LEU A 501 -10.74 10.45 1.21
C LEU A 501 -9.52 9.63 0.77
N LEU A 502 -8.76 9.15 1.76
CA LEU A 502 -7.76 8.10 1.67
C LEU A 502 -8.02 7.13 2.82
N GLU A 503 -8.43 5.89 2.50
CA GLU A 503 -8.81 4.89 3.49
C GLU A 503 -8.33 3.48 3.11
N PHE A 504 -7.93 2.72 4.13
CA PHE A 504 -7.62 1.29 4.02
C PHE A 504 -6.52 0.95 2.99
N SER A 505 -5.52 1.83 2.87
CA SER A 505 -4.39 1.64 1.96
C SER A 505 -3.55 0.39 2.29
N GLY A 506 -2.74 -0.05 1.33
CA GLY A 506 -1.79 -1.15 1.49
C GLY A 506 -0.52 -0.80 2.29
N SER A 507 -0.46 0.36 2.95
CA SER A 507 0.73 0.80 3.70
C SER A 507 0.97 -0.04 4.96
N CYS A 508 2.19 0.01 5.49
CA CYS A 508 2.58 -0.72 6.70
C CYS A 508 1.77 -0.26 7.93
N ALA A 509 1.58 -1.16 8.90
CA ALA A 509 0.95 -0.82 10.19
C ALA A 509 1.78 0.27 10.90
N GLY A 510 1.21 1.46 11.10
CA GLY A 510 1.92 2.59 11.71
C GLY A 510 2.62 3.52 10.72
N CYS A 511 2.22 3.53 9.45
CA CYS A 511 2.87 4.33 8.41
C CYS A 511 2.58 5.83 8.55
N ALA A 512 3.61 6.64 8.77
CA ALA A 512 3.48 8.09 8.87
C ALA A 512 3.01 8.76 7.56
N GLU A 513 3.45 8.27 6.39
CA GLU A 513 3.13 8.89 5.09
C GLU A 513 1.61 9.03 4.90
N THR A 514 0.88 7.96 5.18
CA THR A 514 -0.57 7.94 5.02
C THR A 514 -1.30 8.77 6.06
N SER A 515 -0.74 8.96 7.25
CA SER A 515 -1.31 9.89 8.25
C SER A 515 -1.29 11.34 7.74
N TYR A 516 -0.21 11.77 7.07
CA TYR A 516 -0.16 13.07 6.40
C TYR A 516 -1.11 13.12 5.20
N ALA A 517 -1.00 12.16 4.27
CA ALA A 517 -1.81 12.17 3.04
C ALA A 517 -3.31 12.15 3.36
N ARG A 518 -3.75 11.35 4.33
CA ARG A 518 -5.14 11.29 4.80
C ARG A 518 -5.59 12.63 5.35
N LEU A 519 -4.78 13.28 6.20
CA LEU A 519 -5.11 14.60 6.73
C LEU A 519 -5.27 15.63 5.60
N ILE A 520 -4.39 15.62 4.60
CA ILE A 520 -4.52 16.51 3.42
C ILE A 520 -5.84 16.24 2.69
N THR A 521 -6.22 14.97 2.50
CA THR A 521 -7.50 14.64 1.85
C THR A 521 -8.73 15.10 2.65
N GLN A 522 -8.64 15.10 3.99
CA GLN A 522 -9.72 15.60 4.87
C GLN A 522 -9.87 17.12 4.79
N LEU A 523 -8.83 17.84 4.39
CA LEU A 523 -8.86 19.30 4.27
C LEU A 523 -9.26 19.75 2.86
N PHE A 524 -8.81 19.05 1.81
CA PHE A 524 -8.89 19.55 0.43
C PHE A 524 -9.36 18.52 -0.62
N GLY A 525 -9.61 17.26 -0.22
CA GLY A 525 -9.67 16.13 -1.14
C GLY A 525 -10.79 16.19 -2.20
N GLU A 526 -11.89 16.91 -1.94
CA GLU A 526 -13.01 17.01 -2.87
C GLU A 526 -12.72 17.85 -4.14
N GLN A 527 -11.65 18.65 -4.13
CA GLN A 527 -11.23 19.48 -5.27
C GLN A 527 -9.79 19.18 -5.71
N MET A 528 -9.25 18.02 -5.30
CA MET A 528 -7.83 17.73 -5.37
C MET A 528 -7.44 16.95 -6.64
N TYR A 529 -6.36 17.38 -7.27
CA TYR A 529 -5.57 16.54 -8.17
C TYR A 529 -4.31 16.09 -7.45
N ILE A 530 -3.93 14.82 -7.60
CA ILE A 530 -2.70 14.27 -7.03
C ILE A 530 -1.84 13.73 -8.18
N SER A 531 -0.69 14.37 -8.40
CA SER A 531 0.44 13.74 -9.09
C SER A 531 1.32 13.08 -8.04
N ASN A 532 1.53 11.78 -8.15
CA ASN A 532 2.30 11.02 -7.17
C ASN A 532 3.55 10.41 -7.81
N ALA A 533 4.72 10.65 -7.24
CA ALA A 533 5.97 10.04 -7.67
C ALA A 533 5.96 8.54 -7.39
N THR A 534 6.68 7.76 -8.19
CA THR A 534 6.87 6.34 -7.88
C THR A 534 7.64 6.18 -6.57
N GLY A 535 7.14 5.35 -5.66
CA GLY A 535 7.69 5.17 -4.32
C GLY A 535 6.69 4.50 -3.39
N CYS A 536 6.92 4.51 -2.08
CA CYS A 536 5.93 3.95 -1.14
C CYS A 536 4.55 4.55 -1.36
N SER A 537 4.47 5.88 -1.57
CA SER A 537 3.21 6.58 -1.82
C SER A 537 2.45 6.14 -3.06
N SER A 538 3.11 5.73 -4.14
CA SER A 538 2.39 5.15 -5.29
C SER A 538 1.98 3.70 -5.05
N ILE A 539 2.79 2.93 -4.32
CA ILE A 539 2.48 1.52 -4.04
C ILE A 539 1.29 1.38 -3.10
N TRP A 540 1.23 2.16 -2.00
CA TRP A 540 0.04 2.13 -1.15
C TRP A 540 -1.11 2.95 -1.73
N GLY A 541 -0.84 3.97 -2.55
CA GLY A 541 -1.84 4.93 -3.04
C GLY A 541 -2.53 4.57 -4.37
N GLY A 542 -1.91 3.75 -5.22
CA GLY A 542 -2.44 3.39 -6.53
C GLY A 542 -2.35 1.91 -6.93
N PRO A 543 -2.63 0.93 -6.05
CA PRO A 543 -2.71 -0.47 -6.47
C PRO A 543 -3.90 -0.68 -7.42
N ALA A 544 -3.64 -1.34 -8.56
CA ALA A 544 -4.66 -1.63 -9.57
C ALA A 544 -5.87 -2.36 -8.98
N ALA A 545 -7.06 -1.97 -9.42
CA ALA A 545 -8.35 -2.48 -8.95
C ALA A 545 -8.66 -2.36 -7.44
N THR A 546 -7.78 -1.78 -6.61
CA THR A 546 -7.98 -1.66 -5.15
C THR A 546 -8.04 -0.22 -4.66
N SER A 547 -7.45 0.76 -5.36
CA SER A 547 -7.38 2.20 -5.03
C SER A 547 -7.99 2.67 -3.67
N PRO A 548 -7.17 3.12 -2.71
CA PRO A 548 -7.63 3.59 -1.39
C PRO A 548 -8.14 5.03 -1.37
N TYR A 549 -7.91 5.80 -2.43
CA TYR A 549 -8.55 7.10 -2.56
C TYR A 549 -10.05 6.88 -2.79
N THR A 550 -10.91 7.71 -2.21
CA THR A 550 -12.37 7.53 -2.32
C THR A 550 -13.08 8.87 -2.55
N VAL A 551 -14.40 8.83 -2.67
CA VAL A 551 -15.24 10.03 -2.81
C VAL A 551 -15.97 10.35 -1.52
N ASN A 552 -16.21 11.64 -1.28
CA ASN A 552 -17.09 12.10 -0.22
C ASN A 552 -18.51 11.57 -0.48
N LYS A 553 -19.17 11.04 0.56
CA LYS A 553 -20.48 10.40 0.44
C LYS A 553 -21.58 11.37 0.00
N ASP A 554 -21.48 12.64 0.35
CA ASP A 554 -22.50 13.66 0.10
C ASP A 554 -22.24 14.36 -1.24
N SER A 555 -21.02 14.85 -1.46
CA SER A 555 -20.69 15.58 -2.69
C SER A 555 -20.34 14.70 -3.89
N LYS A 556 -20.03 13.42 -3.65
CA LYS A 556 -19.56 12.43 -4.64
C LYS A 556 -18.25 12.83 -5.33
N LYS A 557 -17.48 13.74 -4.74
CA LYS A 557 -16.18 14.20 -5.24
C LYS A 557 -15.04 13.65 -4.39
N GLY A 558 -13.87 13.47 -4.99
CA GLY A 558 -12.66 13.02 -4.29
C GLY A 558 -11.41 13.26 -5.13
N PRO A 559 -10.24 12.86 -4.60
CA PRO A 559 -8.96 13.11 -5.27
C PRO A 559 -8.88 12.36 -6.59
N ALA A 560 -8.56 13.07 -7.67
CA ALA A 560 -8.15 12.46 -8.93
C ALA A 560 -6.64 12.21 -8.88
N TRP A 561 -6.25 10.93 -8.86
CA TRP A 561 -4.89 10.49 -8.59
C TRP A 561 -4.22 9.92 -9.84
N THR A 562 -2.94 10.22 -10.03
CA THR A 562 -2.10 9.63 -11.08
C THR A 562 -0.67 9.40 -10.59
N ASN A 563 0.00 8.41 -11.18
CA ASN A 563 1.44 8.21 -11.10
C ASN A 563 1.99 8.13 -12.52
N SER A 564 2.81 9.10 -12.91
CA SER A 564 3.54 9.09 -14.18
C SER A 564 4.79 8.20 -14.05
N LEU A 565 5.93 8.77 -13.63
CA LEU A 565 7.17 8.04 -13.38
C LEU A 565 7.76 8.42 -12.01
N PHE A 566 8.99 7.98 -11.76
CA PHE A 566 9.71 8.31 -10.53
C PHE A 566 10.32 9.71 -10.61
N GLU A 567 10.85 10.06 -11.77
CA GLU A 567 11.67 11.23 -12.04
C GLU A 567 10.88 12.50 -12.38
N ASP A 568 9.68 12.38 -12.96
CA ASP A 568 8.95 13.47 -13.64
C ASP A 568 7.75 14.01 -12.85
N ASN A 569 7.61 13.63 -11.58
CA ASN A 569 6.38 13.86 -10.85
C ASN A 569 6.06 15.35 -10.62
N ALA A 570 7.08 16.20 -10.48
CA ALA A 570 6.85 17.63 -10.33
C ALA A 570 6.26 18.20 -11.63
N GLU A 571 6.87 17.84 -12.74
CA GLU A 571 6.54 18.26 -14.10
C GLU A 571 5.18 17.71 -14.52
N ASN A 572 4.84 16.49 -14.12
CA ASN A 572 3.52 15.91 -14.34
C ASN A 572 2.44 16.70 -13.59
N GLY A 573 2.64 16.97 -12.30
CA GLY A 573 1.76 17.82 -11.50
C GLY A 573 1.64 19.23 -12.07
N PHE A 574 2.74 19.79 -12.58
CA PHE A 574 2.75 21.09 -13.24
C PHE A 574 1.96 21.07 -14.55
N GLY A 575 2.08 20.02 -15.36
CA GLY A 575 1.27 19.81 -16.56
C GLY A 575 -0.23 19.72 -16.26
N ILE A 576 -0.61 19.03 -15.17
CA ILE A 576 -2.00 18.99 -14.69
C ILE A 576 -2.49 20.40 -14.32
N TYR A 577 -1.68 21.17 -13.59
CA TYR A 577 -1.98 22.56 -13.26
C TYR A 577 -2.21 23.42 -14.50
N LEU A 578 -1.29 23.39 -15.48
CA LEU A 578 -1.40 24.17 -16.71
C LEU A 578 -2.64 23.80 -17.51
N GLY A 579 -2.94 22.50 -17.64
CA GLY A 579 -4.13 22.02 -18.32
C GLY A 579 -5.43 22.49 -17.65
N GLN A 580 -5.50 22.34 -16.33
CA GLN A 580 -6.62 22.83 -15.51
C GLN A 580 -6.80 24.35 -15.65
N ASN A 581 -5.71 25.12 -15.54
CA ASN A 581 -5.73 26.57 -15.60
C ASN A 581 -6.20 27.06 -16.99
N THR A 582 -5.68 26.45 -18.06
CA THR A 582 -6.06 26.77 -19.45
C THR A 582 -7.54 26.55 -19.69
N LEU A 583 -8.05 25.37 -19.32
CA LEU A 583 -9.47 25.03 -19.50
C LEU A 583 -10.39 25.93 -18.66
N ARG A 584 -9.96 26.25 -17.43
CA ARG A 584 -10.71 27.14 -16.54
C ARG A 584 -10.75 28.57 -17.09
N ASN A 585 -9.63 29.13 -17.51
CA ASN A 585 -9.58 30.51 -18.01
C ASN A 585 -10.42 30.67 -19.28
N HIS A 586 -10.37 29.72 -20.22
CA HIS A 586 -11.25 29.73 -21.39
C HIS A 586 -12.75 29.69 -21.01
N ALA A 587 -13.11 28.90 -19.99
CA ALA A 587 -14.50 28.86 -19.51
C ALA A 587 -14.91 30.19 -18.85
N ILE A 588 -14.01 30.82 -18.09
CA ILE A 588 -14.23 32.12 -17.45
C ILE A 588 -14.40 33.22 -18.50
N GLU A 589 -13.54 33.31 -19.51
CA GLU A 589 -13.63 34.30 -20.58
C GLU A 589 -14.97 34.23 -21.33
N LYS A 590 -15.47 33.01 -21.58
CA LYS A 590 -16.80 32.82 -22.17
C LYS A 590 -17.92 33.22 -21.21
N ALA A 591 -17.80 32.87 -19.92
CA ALA A 591 -18.76 33.27 -18.89
C ALA A 591 -18.82 34.80 -18.72
N GLU A 592 -17.69 35.49 -18.87
CA GLU A 592 -17.58 36.94 -18.84
C GLU A 592 -18.28 37.58 -20.05
N LYS A 593 -18.07 37.05 -21.26
CA LYS A 593 -18.79 37.49 -22.47
C LYS A 593 -20.30 37.36 -22.31
N ILE A 594 -20.77 36.30 -21.66
CA ILE A 594 -22.19 36.13 -21.33
C ILE A 594 -22.60 37.23 -20.35
N ALA A 595 -21.85 37.46 -19.26
CA ALA A 595 -22.18 38.48 -18.25
C ALA A 595 -22.27 39.91 -18.82
N ALA A 596 -21.41 40.21 -19.79
CA ALA A 596 -21.37 41.50 -20.50
C ALA A 596 -22.49 41.67 -21.54
N SER A 597 -23.21 40.60 -21.89
CA SER A 597 -24.33 40.67 -22.84
C SER A 597 -25.54 41.35 -22.22
N GLU A 598 -26.25 42.18 -23.00
CA GLU A 598 -27.55 42.75 -22.60
C GLU A 598 -28.61 41.68 -22.35
N LYS A 599 -28.43 40.48 -22.91
CA LYS A 599 -29.33 39.34 -22.72
C LYS A 599 -29.08 38.56 -21.42
N ALA A 600 -28.02 38.87 -20.68
CA ALA A 600 -27.75 38.20 -19.40
C ALA A 600 -28.68 38.71 -18.30
N SER A 601 -29.25 37.77 -17.54
CA SER A 601 -30.07 38.09 -16.38
C SER A 601 -29.22 38.73 -15.27
N GLU A 602 -29.85 39.55 -14.43
CA GLU A 602 -29.18 40.12 -13.25
C GLU A 602 -28.71 39.03 -12.28
N ALA A 603 -29.45 37.92 -12.18
CA ALA A 603 -29.04 36.75 -11.39
C ALA A 603 -27.74 36.12 -11.92
N TYR A 604 -27.59 35.99 -13.25
CA TYR A 604 -26.37 35.51 -13.88
C TYR A 604 -25.20 36.46 -13.59
N LYS A 605 -25.39 37.77 -13.79
CA LYS A 605 -24.36 38.80 -13.52
C LYS A 605 -23.89 38.75 -12.07
N ALA A 606 -24.83 38.65 -11.11
CA ALA A 606 -24.51 38.53 -9.69
C ALA A 606 -23.75 37.24 -9.37
N ALA A 607 -24.16 36.10 -9.94
CA ALA A 607 -23.48 34.82 -9.75
C ALA A 607 -22.04 34.85 -10.32
N PHE A 608 -21.86 35.43 -11.51
CA PHE A 608 -20.55 35.61 -12.12
C PHE A 608 -19.65 36.54 -11.30
N ALA A 609 -20.19 37.68 -10.82
CA ALA A 609 -19.44 38.60 -9.96
C ALA A 609 -18.96 37.90 -8.67
N LYS A 610 -19.82 37.11 -8.02
CA LYS A 610 -19.44 36.35 -6.82
C LYS A 610 -18.42 35.25 -7.12
N PHE A 611 -18.54 34.60 -8.27
CA PHE A 611 -17.55 33.63 -8.74
C PHE A 611 -16.17 34.28 -8.91
N MET A 612 -16.11 35.47 -9.52
CA MET A 612 -14.86 36.20 -9.74
C MET A 612 -14.24 36.73 -8.44
N GLU A 613 -15.06 37.22 -7.50
CA GLU A 613 -14.60 37.63 -6.16
C GLU A 613 -13.89 36.48 -5.42
N THR A 614 -14.39 35.26 -5.58
CA THR A 614 -13.90 34.08 -4.85
C THR A 614 -12.90 33.26 -5.68
N LYS A 615 -12.52 33.68 -6.88
CA LYS A 615 -11.86 32.82 -7.90
C LYS A 615 -10.59 32.12 -7.44
N ASP A 616 -9.86 32.68 -6.48
CA ASP A 616 -8.59 32.15 -5.99
C ASP A 616 -8.73 31.39 -4.66
N ASN A 617 -9.93 31.26 -4.09
CA ASN A 617 -10.22 30.50 -2.87
C ASN A 617 -10.91 29.17 -3.19
N THR A 618 -10.28 28.03 -2.90
CA THR A 618 -10.77 26.70 -3.29
C THR A 618 -12.14 26.38 -2.69
N LYS A 619 -12.35 26.72 -1.42
CA LYS A 619 -13.60 26.42 -0.69
C LYS A 619 -14.74 27.33 -1.12
N GLU A 620 -14.50 28.63 -1.13
CA GLU A 620 -15.54 29.63 -1.46
C GLU A 620 -15.89 29.59 -2.95
N ASN A 621 -14.90 29.41 -3.84
CA ASN A 621 -15.15 29.32 -5.28
C ASN A 621 -15.97 28.10 -5.65
N THR A 622 -15.89 27.01 -4.90
CA THR A 622 -16.69 25.80 -5.19
C THR A 622 -18.19 26.09 -5.08
N ALA A 623 -18.61 26.79 -4.03
CA ALA A 623 -20.01 27.18 -3.87
C ALA A 623 -20.42 28.22 -4.92
N ALA A 624 -19.59 29.23 -5.17
CA ALA A 624 -19.87 30.25 -6.17
C ALA A 624 -19.95 29.69 -7.60
N ALA A 625 -19.09 28.73 -7.95
CA ALA A 625 -19.11 28.03 -9.23
C ALA A 625 -20.38 27.21 -9.40
N ALA A 626 -20.88 26.54 -8.34
CA ALA A 626 -22.14 25.82 -8.40
C ALA A 626 -23.32 26.76 -8.70
N SER A 627 -23.36 27.93 -8.06
CA SER A 627 -24.36 28.97 -8.36
C SER A 627 -24.25 29.49 -9.79
N LEU A 628 -23.03 29.75 -10.29
CA LEU A 628 -22.81 30.17 -11.68
C LEU A 628 -23.24 29.09 -12.68
N ILE A 629 -22.97 27.81 -12.40
CA ILE A 629 -23.40 26.69 -13.24
C ILE A 629 -24.92 26.63 -13.35
N ALA A 630 -25.65 26.83 -12.26
CA ALA A 630 -27.11 26.85 -12.29
C ALA A 630 -27.66 27.98 -13.19
N GLU A 631 -27.03 29.16 -13.18
CA GLU A 631 -27.40 30.27 -14.07
C GLU A 631 -26.96 30.04 -15.52
N LEU A 632 -25.83 29.37 -15.76
CA LEU A 632 -25.42 28.91 -17.08
C LEU A 632 -26.42 27.92 -17.68
N GLU A 633 -26.93 26.97 -16.88
CA GLU A 633 -27.96 26.00 -17.32
C GLU A 633 -29.26 26.71 -17.74
N LYS A 634 -29.71 27.71 -16.97
CA LYS A 634 -30.87 28.55 -17.36
C LYS A 634 -30.60 29.34 -18.63
N SER A 635 -29.41 29.93 -18.75
CA SER A 635 -29.01 30.71 -19.93
C SER A 635 -28.92 29.85 -21.19
N ALA A 636 -28.39 28.63 -21.07
CA ALA A 636 -28.34 27.65 -22.15
C ALA A 636 -29.75 27.21 -22.61
N ALA A 637 -30.65 26.97 -21.64
CA ALA A 637 -32.05 26.67 -21.93
C ALA A 637 -32.79 27.84 -22.62
N ALA A 638 -32.38 29.08 -22.34
CA ALA A 638 -32.86 30.29 -23.02
C ALA A 638 -32.21 30.54 -24.41
N GLY A 639 -31.38 29.60 -24.91
CA GLY A 639 -30.82 29.65 -26.25
C GLY A 639 -29.42 30.27 -26.37
N CYS A 640 -28.69 30.45 -25.27
CA CYS A 640 -27.30 30.91 -25.31
C CYS A 640 -26.33 29.76 -25.65
N GLU A 641 -25.79 29.74 -26.88
CA GLU A 641 -24.83 28.72 -27.31
C GLU A 641 -23.53 28.77 -26.50
N LEU A 642 -23.02 29.96 -26.15
CA LEU A 642 -21.83 30.10 -25.32
C LEU A 642 -22.02 29.44 -23.95
N SER A 643 -23.22 29.49 -23.38
CA SER A 643 -23.50 28.83 -22.09
C SER A 643 -23.39 27.32 -22.21
N LYS A 644 -23.82 26.72 -23.32
CA LYS A 644 -23.63 25.28 -23.58
C LYS A 644 -22.15 24.91 -23.65
N GLU A 645 -21.35 25.70 -24.37
CA GLU A 645 -19.91 25.48 -24.47
C GLU A 645 -19.19 25.56 -23.10
N VAL A 646 -19.62 26.48 -22.22
CA VAL A 646 -19.09 26.55 -20.85
C VAL A 646 -19.54 25.33 -20.03
N LEU A 647 -20.78 24.89 -20.19
CA LEU A 647 -21.34 23.75 -19.46
C LEU A 647 -20.64 22.42 -19.81
N ASP A 648 -20.18 22.24 -21.04
CA ASP A 648 -19.38 21.07 -21.46
C ASP A 648 -18.06 20.92 -20.69
N LYS A 649 -17.60 22.01 -20.06
CA LYS A 649 -16.36 22.11 -19.28
C LYS A 649 -16.61 22.56 -17.83
N LYS A 650 -17.85 22.47 -17.34
CA LYS A 650 -18.25 23.02 -16.03
C LYS A 650 -17.47 22.47 -14.84
N GLN A 651 -16.96 21.24 -14.94
CA GLN A 651 -16.12 20.61 -13.90
C GLN A 651 -14.85 21.40 -13.60
N TYR A 652 -14.36 22.20 -14.55
CA TYR A 652 -13.14 22.99 -14.44
C TYR A 652 -13.35 24.39 -13.87
N LEU A 653 -14.60 24.89 -13.75
CA LEU A 653 -14.90 26.24 -13.25
C LEU A 653 -14.47 26.45 -11.80
N ALA A 654 -14.85 25.53 -10.91
CA ALA A 654 -14.42 25.56 -9.52
C ALA A 654 -12.90 25.39 -9.45
N LYS A 655 -12.21 26.25 -8.69
CA LYS A 655 -10.77 26.14 -8.41
C LYS A 655 -10.44 24.71 -7.92
N LYS A 656 -9.32 24.18 -8.40
CA LYS A 656 -8.78 22.88 -8.02
C LYS A 656 -7.50 23.08 -7.24
N SER A 657 -7.22 22.12 -6.35
CA SER A 657 -6.00 22.09 -5.55
C SER A 657 -5.06 21.03 -6.13
N VAL A 658 -3.97 21.45 -6.77
CA VAL A 658 -3.00 20.53 -7.38
C VAL A 658 -1.95 20.18 -6.34
N TRP A 659 -1.84 18.89 -6.04
CA TRP A 659 -0.88 18.34 -5.09
C TRP A 659 0.09 17.39 -5.77
N ILE A 660 1.36 17.49 -5.38
CA ILE A 660 2.47 16.72 -5.89
C ILE A 660 3.06 15.96 -4.70
N PHE A 661 2.80 14.66 -4.66
CA PHE A 661 3.17 13.77 -3.57
C PHE A 661 4.41 12.95 -3.93
N GLY A 662 5.35 12.79 -3.02
CA GLY A 662 6.47 11.88 -3.22
C GLY A 662 7.36 11.72 -2.00
N GLY A 663 8.20 10.69 -2.01
CA GLY A 663 9.17 10.44 -0.94
C GLY A 663 10.45 11.26 -1.11
N ASP A 664 11.35 11.15 -0.13
CA ASP A 664 12.64 11.86 -0.16
C ASP A 664 13.52 11.47 -1.37
N GLY A 665 13.53 10.19 -1.77
CA GLY A 665 14.30 9.76 -2.94
C GLY A 665 13.86 10.38 -4.27
N TRP A 666 12.62 10.82 -4.38
CA TRP A 666 12.20 11.63 -5.52
C TRP A 666 12.69 13.08 -5.35
N ALA A 667 12.26 13.74 -4.26
CA ALA A 667 12.43 15.18 -4.10
C ALA A 667 13.89 15.63 -3.91
N TYR A 668 14.72 14.81 -3.27
CA TYR A 668 16.11 15.16 -2.99
C TYR A 668 17.06 14.71 -4.09
N ASP A 669 16.73 13.61 -4.78
CA ASP A 669 17.59 12.91 -5.73
C ASP A 669 17.10 12.98 -7.18
N ILE A 670 16.32 12.01 -7.65
CA ILE A 670 16.09 11.79 -9.09
C ILE A 670 15.19 12.86 -9.71
N GLY A 671 14.17 13.33 -8.98
CA GLY A 671 13.23 14.35 -9.45
C GLY A 671 13.54 15.74 -8.93
N PHE A 672 14.68 15.94 -8.28
CA PHE A 672 15.03 17.25 -7.71
C PHE A 672 15.13 18.35 -8.76
N GLY A 673 15.69 18.06 -9.95
CA GLY A 673 15.80 19.05 -11.02
C GLY A 673 14.43 19.53 -11.51
N GLY A 674 13.49 18.60 -11.67
CA GLY A 674 12.09 18.90 -12.00
C GLY A 674 11.37 19.67 -10.89
N LEU A 675 11.53 19.22 -9.64
CA LEU A 675 10.96 19.88 -8.47
C LEU A 675 11.44 21.33 -8.35
N ASP A 676 12.75 21.56 -8.46
CA ASP A 676 13.35 22.89 -8.43
C ASP A 676 12.75 23.80 -9.50
N HIS A 677 12.66 23.31 -10.75
CA HIS A 677 12.08 24.07 -11.86
C HIS A 677 10.59 24.42 -11.63
N VAL A 678 9.80 23.48 -11.12
CA VAL A 678 8.38 23.68 -10.86
C VAL A 678 8.16 24.66 -9.70
N LEU A 679 8.94 24.58 -8.63
CA LEU A 679 8.89 25.57 -7.56
C LEU A 679 9.34 26.96 -8.06
N ALA A 680 10.34 27.02 -8.95
CA ALA A 680 10.80 28.27 -9.54
C ALA A 680 9.81 28.92 -10.52
N SER A 681 8.80 28.18 -11.00
CA SER A 681 7.80 28.72 -11.93
C SER A 681 6.91 29.80 -11.30
N GLY A 682 6.76 29.80 -9.96
CA GLY A 682 5.84 30.69 -9.25
C GLY A 682 4.37 30.26 -9.32
N GLU A 683 4.08 29.10 -9.91
CA GLU A 683 2.71 28.64 -10.17
C GLU A 683 2.09 27.94 -8.96
N ASN A 684 0.76 27.97 -8.85
CA ASN A 684 0.04 27.52 -7.66
C ASN A 684 -0.09 25.99 -7.61
N VAL A 685 0.96 25.34 -7.11
CA VAL A 685 1.03 23.90 -6.85
C VAL A 685 1.52 23.63 -5.42
N ASN A 686 1.02 22.55 -4.82
CA ASN A 686 1.37 22.14 -3.46
C ASN A 686 2.21 20.86 -3.49
N VAL A 687 3.41 20.88 -2.95
CA VAL A 687 4.30 19.72 -2.89
C VAL A 687 4.34 19.17 -1.48
N MET A 688 4.04 17.89 -1.30
CA MET A 688 4.23 17.16 -0.05
C MET A 688 5.32 16.11 -0.21
N VAL A 689 6.43 16.30 0.50
CA VAL A 689 7.53 15.35 0.60
C VAL A 689 7.38 14.54 1.88
N PHE A 690 7.16 13.23 1.74
CA PHE A 690 7.20 12.28 2.85
C PHE A 690 8.66 11.88 3.09
N ASP A 691 9.33 12.58 4.01
CA ASP A 691 10.76 12.41 4.24
C ASP A 691 11.00 11.23 5.19
N THR A 692 11.29 10.08 4.60
CA THR A 692 11.68 8.86 5.32
C THR A 692 13.19 8.73 5.44
N GLU A 693 13.96 9.68 4.89
CA GLU A 693 15.41 9.73 4.91
C GLU A 693 16.11 8.52 4.25
N MET A 694 15.38 7.75 3.46
CA MET A 694 15.89 6.61 2.68
C MET A 694 14.91 6.21 1.59
N TYR A 695 15.34 5.39 0.64
CA TYR A 695 14.45 4.84 -0.37
C TYR A 695 13.65 3.68 0.23
N SER A 696 12.55 4.02 0.90
CA SER A 696 11.77 3.08 1.70
C SER A 696 11.20 1.92 0.88
N ASN A 697 10.74 2.17 -0.34
CA ASN A 697 10.07 1.15 -1.16
C ASN A 697 11.03 0.05 -1.61
N THR A 698 12.22 0.44 -2.07
CA THR A 698 13.21 -0.47 -2.69
C THR A 698 14.12 -1.17 -1.69
N GLY A 699 13.86 -1.02 -0.39
CA GLY A 699 14.58 -1.75 0.67
C GLY A 699 15.56 -0.93 1.50
N GLY A 700 15.46 0.40 1.49
CA GLY A 700 16.24 1.28 2.37
C GLY A 700 17.62 1.61 1.84
N GLN A 701 17.70 2.04 0.57
CA GLN A 701 18.91 2.65 0.00
C GLN A 701 19.11 4.06 0.55
N ALA A 702 20.37 4.48 0.66
CA ALA A 702 20.72 5.84 1.05
C ALA A 702 20.16 6.85 0.03
N SER A 703 19.63 7.96 0.52
CA SER A 703 19.23 9.13 -0.26
C SER A 703 20.10 10.34 0.10
N LYS A 704 19.98 11.44 -0.63
CA LYS A 704 20.53 12.73 -0.18
C LYS A 704 19.82 13.27 1.07
N ALA A 705 18.69 12.69 1.46
CA ALA A 705 17.98 13.01 2.70
C ALA A 705 18.45 12.19 3.92
N SER A 706 19.21 11.10 3.72
CA SER A 706 19.79 10.33 4.84
C SER A 706 20.78 11.17 5.67
N ASN A 707 20.87 10.91 6.97
CA ASN A 707 21.70 11.67 7.91
C ASN A 707 23.09 11.08 8.16
N ILE A 708 23.96 11.84 8.81
CA ILE A 708 25.30 11.39 9.21
C ILE A 708 25.16 10.22 10.19
N GLY A 709 25.96 9.16 10.01
CA GLY A 709 25.92 7.95 10.84
C GLY A 709 24.77 7.00 10.51
N GLU A 710 23.82 7.41 9.68
CA GLU A 710 22.70 6.55 9.27
C GLU A 710 23.18 5.42 8.38
N VAL A 711 22.81 4.18 8.72
CA VAL A 711 23.20 3.02 7.94
C VAL A 711 22.07 2.61 6.99
N CYS A 712 22.32 2.74 5.69
CA CYS A 712 21.43 2.32 4.60
C CYS A 712 22.13 1.34 3.65
N GLN A 713 21.41 0.76 2.68
CA GLN A 713 22.09 0.17 1.52
C GLN A 713 22.88 1.28 0.80
N PHE A 714 24.06 0.94 0.27
CA PHE A 714 25.07 1.88 -0.24
C PHE A 714 25.70 2.83 0.81
N ALA A 715 25.29 2.74 2.08
CA ALA A 715 25.93 3.42 3.22
C ALA A 715 26.06 2.46 4.41
N ALA A 716 26.57 1.24 4.15
CA ALA A 716 26.60 0.13 5.11
C ALA A 716 27.47 0.38 6.36
N ALA A 717 28.40 1.33 6.28
CA ALA A 717 29.24 1.77 7.40
C ALA A 717 28.79 3.13 7.97
N GLY A 718 27.55 3.54 7.74
CA GLY A 718 27.05 4.87 8.12
C GLY A 718 27.44 5.92 7.08
N LYS A 719 26.47 6.77 6.70
CA LYS A 719 26.69 7.89 5.78
C LYS A 719 27.58 8.95 6.42
N GLU A 720 28.55 9.46 5.67
CA GLU A 720 29.53 10.44 6.18
C GLU A 720 29.14 11.89 5.90
N VAL A 721 28.25 12.11 4.93
CA VAL A 721 27.86 13.45 4.46
C VAL A 721 26.53 13.85 5.10
N GLY A 722 26.37 15.14 5.42
CA GLY A 722 25.13 15.71 5.94
C GLY A 722 23.91 15.49 5.05
N LYS A 723 22.73 15.65 5.64
CA LYS A 723 21.45 15.72 4.93
C LYS A 723 21.43 16.98 4.05
N LYS A 724 21.04 16.84 2.78
CA LYS A 724 20.82 18.00 1.89
C LYS A 724 19.70 18.87 2.47
N SER A 725 19.89 20.19 2.56
CA SER A 725 18.83 21.08 3.05
C SER A 725 17.88 21.53 1.93
N LEU A 726 16.94 20.66 1.54
CA LEU A 726 15.96 20.97 0.50
C LEU A 726 15.12 22.21 0.83
N ALA A 727 14.72 22.37 2.09
CA ALA A 727 13.93 23.51 2.53
C ALA A 727 14.67 24.85 2.30
N GLU A 728 15.95 24.93 2.65
CA GLU A 728 16.72 26.16 2.49
C GLU A 728 16.99 26.49 1.02
N ILE A 729 17.21 25.47 0.18
CA ILE A 729 17.30 25.64 -1.28
C ILE A 729 16.01 26.28 -1.81
N ALA A 730 14.84 25.75 -1.43
CA ALA A 730 13.56 26.30 -1.87
C ALA A 730 13.29 27.72 -1.30
N MET A 731 13.67 27.98 -0.05
CA MET A 731 13.53 29.31 0.57
C MET A 731 14.36 30.38 -0.14
N SER A 732 15.47 30.00 -0.80
CA SER A 732 16.34 30.95 -1.50
C SER A 732 15.64 31.70 -2.64
N TYR A 733 14.57 31.14 -3.21
CA TYR A 733 13.73 31.83 -4.20
C TYR A 733 12.96 33.03 -3.60
N GLY A 734 12.64 32.97 -2.31
CA GLY A 734 11.93 34.03 -1.58
C GLY A 734 10.42 34.12 -1.83
N TYR A 735 9.91 33.49 -2.90
CA TYR A 735 8.48 33.43 -3.26
C TYR A 735 7.88 32.02 -3.18
N VAL A 736 8.63 31.04 -2.67
CA VAL A 736 8.11 29.68 -2.43
C VAL A 736 7.68 29.61 -0.97
N TYR A 737 6.44 29.17 -0.69
CA TYR A 737 6.06 28.83 0.67
C TYR A 737 6.77 27.53 1.06
N VAL A 738 7.49 27.52 2.18
CA VAL A 738 8.26 26.33 2.62
C VAL A 738 7.93 26.00 4.06
N ALA A 739 7.70 24.74 4.38
CA ALA A 739 7.53 24.33 5.77
C ALA A 739 8.11 22.94 6.06
N GLN A 740 8.64 22.80 7.27
CA GLN A 740 9.12 21.54 7.82
C GLN A 740 8.20 21.13 8.99
N VAL A 741 7.59 19.95 8.89
CA VAL A 741 6.55 19.48 9.82
C VAL A 741 6.87 18.10 10.40
N ALA A 742 6.33 17.79 11.56
CA ALA A 742 6.33 16.45 12.14
C ALA A 742 5.02 16.23 12.90
N LEU A 743 4.12 15.41 12.33
CA LEU A 743 2.73 15.24 12.76
C LEU A 743 2.61 14.86 14.24
N GLY A 744 3.38 13.86 14.67
CA GLY A 744 3.40 13.40 16.05
C GLY A 744 4.06 14.35 17.05
N ALA A 745 4.92 15.27 16.56
CA ALA A 745 5.54 16.28 17.40
C ALA A 745 4.61 17.48 17.66
N ASN A 746 3.94 17.96 16.61
CA ASN A 746 3.04 19.11 16.70
C ASN A 746 1.90 19.03 15.66
N MET A 747 0.80 18.41 16.06
CA MET A 747 -0.42 18.26 15.25
C MET A 747 -1.00 19.61 14.83
N ALA A 748 -0.98 20.61 15.71
CA ALA A 748 -1.55 21.93 15.45
C ALA A 748 -0.73 22.71 14.39
N GLN A 749 0.61 22.65 14.48
CA GLN A 749 1.49 23.24 13.47
C GLN A 749 1.31 22.56 12.11
N THR A 750 1.15 21.22 12.09
CA THR A 750 0.90 20.48 10.85
C THR A 750 -0.39 20.93 10.16
N VAL A 751 -1.51 21.01 10.89
CA VAL A 751 -2.79 21.48 10.32
C VAL A 751 -2.69 22.94 9.84
N LYS A 752 -2.05 23.81 10.63
CA LYS A 752 -1.84 25.21 10.27
C LYS A 752 -1.05 25.34 8.97
N VAL A 753 0.09 24.66 8.86
CA VAL A 753 0.98 24.73 7.69
C VAL A 753 0.30 24.21 6.43
N LEU A 754 -0.47 23.13 6.52
CA LEU A 754 -1.22 22.60 5.37
C LEU A 754 -2.29 23.59 4.89
N ALA A 755 -2.97 24.27 5.81
CA ALA A 755 -3.94 25.31 5.48
C ALA A 755 -3.27 26.56 4.87
N GLU A 756 -2.13 26.99 5.41
CA GLU A 756 -1.38 28.13 4.88
C GLU A 756 -0.81 27.84 3.49
N ALA A 757 -0.25 26.64 3.27
CA ALA A 757 0.31 26.22 1.99
C ALA A 757 -0.75 26.19 0.88
N GLU A 758 -1.93 25.62 1.16
CA GLU A 758 -3.01 25.54 0.16
C GLU A 758 -3.61 26.91 -0.16
N ALA A 759 -3.71 27.79 0.84
CA ALA A 759 -4.20 29.15 0.67
C ALA A 759 -3.20 30.06 -0.04
N TYR A 760 -1.90 29.72 -0.03
CA TYR A 760 -0.88 30.50 -0.69
C TYR A 760 -1.08 30.49 -2.21
N ASN A 761 -1.10 31.68 -2.83
CA ASN A 761 -1.26 31.79 -4.28
C ASN A 761 0.08 31.73 -4.99
N GLY A 762 0.72 30.56 -4.92
CA GLY A 762 2.04 30.29 -5.47
C GLY A 762 2.51 28.89 -5.10
N PRO A 763 3.79 28.58 -5.34
CA PRO A 763 4.33 27.25 -5.10
C PRO A 763 4.56 27.02 -3.61
N SER A 764 4.14 25.85 -3.13
CA SER A 764 4.27 25.43 -1.74
C SER A 764 5.06 24.13 -1.62
N LEU A 765 6.02 24.06 -0.71
CA LEU A 765 6.80 22.88 -0.37
C LEU A 765 6.65 22.54 1.12
N ILE A 766 6.07 21.39 1.41
CA ILE A 766 5.94 20.84 2.75
C ILE A 766 6.81 19.58 2.85
N ILE A 767 7.70 19.55 3.84
CA ILE A 767 8.57 18.41 4.14
C ILE A 767 8.13 17.82 5.48
N GLY A 768 7.52 16.65 5.46
CA GLY A 768 7.03 15.96 6.65
C GLY A 768 7.95 14.81 7.06
N TYR A 769 8.44 14.82 8.30
CA TYR A 769 9.18 13.67 8.83
C TYR A 769 8.27 12.44 8.91
N ALA A 770 8.67 11.36 8.26
CA ALA A 770 7.88 10.14 8.14
C ALA A 770 8.70 8.92 8.62
N PRO A 771 8.70 8.62 9.94
CA PRO A 771 9.33 7.41 10.45
C PRO A 771 8.83 6.16 9.73
N CYS A 772 9.76 5.28 9.36
CA CYS A 772 9.50 4.08 8.57
C CYS A 772 9.87 2.83 9.37
N GLU A 773 9.22 1.70 9.09
CA GLU A 773 9.58 0.42 9.71
C GLU A 773 11.07 0.04 9.49
N LEU A 774 11.67 0.53 8.41
CA LEU A 774 13.08 0.34 8.07
C LEU A 774 14.04 1.13 8.98
N HIS A 775 13.56 2.15 9.68
CA HIS A 775 14.32 2.82 10.73
C HIS A 775 14.57 1.88 11.91
N GLY A 776 13.66 0.91 12.10
CA GLY A 776 13.74 -0.07 13.18
C GLY A 776 13.64 0.59 14.54
N VAL A 777 12.61 1.43 14.71
CA VAL A 777 12.27 2.14 15.96
C VAL A 777 12.07 1.14 17.10
N LYS A 778 12.75 1.37 18.22
CA LYS A 778 12.61 0.54 19.42
C LYS A 778 11.17 0.62 19.94
N GLY A 779 10.61 -0.53 20.32
CA GLY A 779 9.19 -0.65 20.68
C GLY A 779 8.27 -0.91 19.49
N GLY A 780 8.68 -0.53 18.27
CA GLY A 780 7.95 -0.77 17.03
C GLY A 780 7.16 0.45 16.54
N MET A 781 6.45 0.27 15.42
CA MET A 781 5.74 1.38 14.75
C MET A 781 4.50 1.89 15.49
N ASN A 782 4.06 1.22 16.57
CA ASN A 782 3.07 1.77 17.49
C ASN A 782 3.55 3.06 18.20
N HIS A 783 4.86 3.32 18.17
CA HIS A 783 5.52 4.53 18.69
C HIS A 783 5.93 5.52 17.58
N CYS A 784 5.44 5.37 16.34
CA CYS A 784 5.78 6.28 15.23
C CYS A 784 5.59 7.77 15.60
N GLN A 785 4.49 8.09 16.28
CA GLN A 785 4.18 9.45 16.71
C GLN A 785 5.12 9.95 17.83
N ASP A 786 5.50 9.06 18.75
CA ASP A 786 6.48 9.36 19.79
C ASP A 786 7.88 9.58 19.20
N GLU A 787 8.22 8.85 18.14
CA GLU A 787 9.49 8.99 17.42
C GLU A 787 9.59 10.37 16.76
N MET A 788 8.53 10.82 16.08
CA MET A 788 8.47 12.19 15.55
C MET A 788 8.66 13.24 16.65
N LYS A 789 8.00 13.06 17.79
CA LYS A 789 8.12 13.96 18.94
C LYS A 789 9.53 13.96 19.52
N SER A 790 10.16 12.79 19.60
CA SER A 790 11.53 12.62 20.10
C SER A 790 12.56 13.22 19.15
N ALA A 791 12.40 13.04 17.84
CA ALA A 791 13.24 13.68 16.83
C ALA A 791 13.26 15.20 16.97
N VAL A 792 12.08 15.82 17.18
CA VAL A 792 11.98 17.27 17.38
C VAL A 792 12.56 17.70 18.73
N LYS A 793 12.25 16.97 19.80
CA LYS A 793 12.74 17.27 21.16
C LYS A 793 14.27 17.19 21.26
N ALA A 794 14.86 16.23 20.56
CA ALA A 794 16.30 16.02 20.49
C ALA A 794 17.04 17.06 19.64
N GLY A 795 16.32 17.86 18.83
CA GLY A 795 16.93 18.77 17.86
C GLY A 795 17.34 18.11 16.53
N TYR A 796 17.00 16.83 16.32
CA TYR A 796 17.24 16.11 15.06
C TYR A 796 16.39 16.64 13.91
N TRP A 797 15.14 17.01 14.20
CA TRP A 797 14.21 17.59 13.23
C TRP A 797 13.69 18.95 13.74
N ASN A 798 13.69 19.97 12.89
CA ASN A 798 13.21 21.30 13.27
C ASN A 798 11.84 21.58 12.64
N LEU A 799 11.01 22.35 13.35
CA LEU A 799 9.67 22.71 12.89
C LEU A 799 9.65 24.20 12.57
N PHE A 800 9.44 24.55 11.31
CA PHE A 800 9.36 25.94 10.86
C PHE A 800 8.45 26.10 9.65
N SER A 801 8.08 27.34 9.36
CA SER A 801 7.50 27.75 8.08
C SER A 801 8.12 29.05 7.58
N PHE A 802 8.16 29.21 6.27
CA PHE A 802 8.51 30.40 5.53
C PHE A 802 7.32 30.76 4.66
N ASN A 803 6.64 31.85 4.99
CA ASN A 803 5.43 32.32 4.31
C ASN A 803 5.71 33.66 3.61
N PRO A 804 5.94 33.66 2.28
CA PRO A 804 6.21 34.88 1.52
C PRO A 804 5.11 35.94 1.63
N ALA A 805 3.85 35.56 1.86
CA ALA A 805 2.75 36.52 1.98
C ALA A 805 2.90 37.44 3.19
N LEU A 806 3.49 36.96 4.29
CA LEU A 806 3.77 37.78 5.47
C LEU A 806 4.76 38.91 5.17
N LYS A 807 5.72 38.67 4.27
CA LYS A 807 6.67 39.70 3.82
C LYS A 807 5.95 40.87 3.15
N ALA A 808 4.92 40.60 2.35
CA ALA A 808 4.10 41.63 1.72
C ALA A 808 3.30 42.46 2.75
N GLU A 809 3.02 41.90 3.92
CA GLU A 809 2.38 42.58 5.05
C GLU A 809 3.38 43.29 5.98
N GLY A 810 4.69 43.30 5.65
CA GLY A 810 5.74 43.84 6.52
C GLY A 810 5.99 43.02 7.78
N LYS A 811 5.59 41.74 7.79
CA LYS A 811 5.82 40.79 8.88
C LYS A 811 6.95 39.83 8.52
N ASN A 812 7.55 39.22 9.53
CA ASN A 812 8.58 38.21 9.34
C ASN A 812 8.02 36.97 8.63
N PRO A 813 8.48 36.61 7.42
CA PRO A 813 8.03 35.41 6.72
C PRO A 813 8.50 34.12 7.38
N PHE A 814 9.60 34.12 8.14
CA PHE A 814 10.18 32.92 8.73
C PHE A 814 9.77 32.73 10.20
N THR A 815 9.08 31.64 10.50
CA THR A 815 8.64 31.26 11.85
C THR A 815 9.27 29.94 12.27
N LEU A 816 10.17 29.97 13.26
CA LEU A 816 10.70 28.77 13.92
C LEU A 816 9.84 28.41 15.13
N THR A 817 9.31 27.18 15.15
CA THR A 817 8.39 26.69 16.21
C THR A 817 8.98 25.60 17.09
N SER A 818 10.02 24.90 16.63
CA SER A 818 10.78 23.96 17.47
C SER A 818 11.73 24.69 18.41
N LYS A 819 11.98 24.09 19.58
CA LYS A 819 12.93 24.56 20.60
C LYS A 819 14.35 24.02 20.32
N PRO A 820 15.42 24.54 20.98
CA PRO A 820 16.72 23.88 20.92
C PRO A 820 16.62 22.45 21.43
N GLY A 821 17.52 21.58 20.96
CA GLY A 821 17.63 20.21 21.44
C GLY A 821 17.89 20.16 22.95
N ASP A 822 17.32 19.18 23.64
CA ASP A 822 17.36 19.06 25.10
C ASP A 822 18.49 18.16 25.62
N GLY A 823 19.50 17.86 24.79
CA GLY A 823 20.60 16.95 25.12
C GLY A 823 20.26 15.46 24.95
N THR A 824 19.13 15.11 24.34
CA THR A 824 18.75 13.70 24.10
C THR A 824 19.09 13.17 22.70
N TYR A 825 19.90 13.87 21.92
CA TYR A 825 20.24 13.52 20.54
C TYR A 825 20.83 12.10 20.38
N GLN A 826 21.84 11.78 21.18
CA GLN A 826 22.46 10.44 21.16
C GLN A 826 21.46 9.34 21.58
N ASN A 827 20.53 9.63 22.47
CA ASN A 827 19.48 8.68 22.87
C ASN A 827 18.51 8.43 21.73
N PHE A 828 18.14 9.47 20.98
CA PHE A 828 17.31 9.37 19.78
C PHE A 828 17.98 8.47 18.72
N LEU A 829 19.24 8.71 18.37
CA LEU A 829 19.95 7.85 17.41
C LEU A 829 19.96 6.39 17.87
N ASN A 830 20.31 6.13 19.13
CA ASN A 830 20.36 4.77 19.68
C ASN A 830 18.97 4.10 19.81
N ASN A 831 17.88 4.86 19.66
CA ASN A 831 16.52 4.32 19.65
C ASN A 831 16.19 3.60 18.33
N GLU A 832 16.94 3.85 17.27
CA GLU A 832 16.66 3.32 15.94
C GLU A 832 17.73 2.31 15.50
N THR A 833 17.29 1.22 14.88
CA THR A 833 18.21 0.16 14.39
C THR A 833 19.12 0.65 13.28
N ARG A 834 18.67 1.62 12.47
CA ARG A 834 19.48 2.23 11.40
C ARG A 834 20.74 2.95 11.90
N TYR A 835 20.80 3.31 13.18
CA TYR A 835 22.00 3.84 13.84
C TYR A 835 22.64 2.81 14.77
N SER A 836 21.87 2.22 15.70
CA SER A 836 22.41 1.32 16.73
C SER A 836 23.08 0.04 16.18
N ARG A 837 22.83 -0.35 14.92
CA ARG A 837 23.58 -1.43 14.28
C ARG A 837 25.03 -1.05 13.93
N LEU A 838 25.28 0.24 13.74
CA LEU A 838 26.63 0.77 13.48
C LEU A 838 27.53 0.59 14.69
N THR A 839 27.03 0.89 15.90
CA THR A 839 27.80 0.76 17.15
C THR A 839 28.28 -0.67 17.40
N ARG A 840 27.54 -1.67 16.92
CA ARG A 840 27.91 -3.09 17.04
C ARG A 840 28.91 -3.55 16.00
N SER A 841 28.89 -2.94 14.81
CA SER A 841 29.68 -3.37 13.66
C SER A 841 30.99 -2.58 13.55
N PHE A 842 30.95 -1.28 13.88
CA PHE A 842 32.02 -0.32 13.76
C PHE A 842 31.94 0.73 14.90
N PRO A 843 32.24 0.35 16.17
CA PRO A 843 32.01 1.20 17.35
C PRO A 843 32.72 2.56 17.30
N GLU A 844 34.03 2.60 16.99
CA GLU A 844 34.81 3.85 16.91
C GLU A 844 34.27 4.79 15.83
N ARG A 845 33.83 4.22 14.70
CA ARG A 845 33.23 4.98 13.60
C ARG A 845 31.85 5.51 13.97
N ALA A 846 31.07 4.72 14.72
CA ALA A 846 29.77 5.17 15.22
C ALA A 846 29.93 6.37 16.14
N GLU A 847 30.87 6.33 17.09
CA GLU A 847 31.18 7.45 17.98
C GLU A 847 31.51 8.72 17.18
N LYS A 848 32.47 8.64 16.24
CA LYS A 848 32.84 9.78 15.39
C LYS A 848 31.65 10.34 14.59
N LEU A 849 30.88 9.48 13.93
CA LEU A 849 29.77 9.92 13.08
C LEU A 849 28.60 10.46 13.90
N PHE A 850 28.33 9.91 15.08
CA PHE A 850 27.23 10.37 15.92
C PHE A 850 27.54 11.71 16.59
N THR A 851 28.79 11.94 17.00
CA THR A 851 29.25 13.26 17.44
C THR A 851 29.10 14.28 16.31
N ALA A 852 29.61 13.97 15.12
CA ALA A 852 29.49 14.86 13.96
C ALA A 852 28.02 15.13 13.56
N SER A 853 27.14 14.14 13.71
CA SER A 853 25.71 14.30 13.45
C SER A 853 25.05 15.26 14.45
N GLU A 854 25.40 15.18 15.72
CA GLU A 854 24.89 16.07 16.77
C GLU A 854 25.40 17.50 16.58
N GLU A 855 26.69 17.67 16.29
CA GLU A 855 27.30 18.97 15.97
C GLU A 855 26.59 19.62 14.77
N ALA A 856 26.39 18.87 13.68
CA ALA A 856 25.67 19.37 12.50
C ALA A 856 24.22 19.76 12.80
N ALA A 857 23.54 19.06 13.72
CA ALA A 857 22.19 19.41 14.14
C ALA A 857 22.15 20.69 14.99
N GLN A 858 23.15 20.90 15.85
CA GLN A 858 23.30 22.14 16.63
C GLN A 858 23.60 23.33 15.71
N GLU A 859 24.56 23.20 14.80
CA GLU A 859 24.89 24.21 13.79
C GLU A 859 23.67 24.59 12.94
N ARG A 860 22.87 23.58 12.53
CA ARG A 860 21.61 23.81 11.81
C ARG A 860 20.65 24.66 12.65
N TYR A 861 20.43 24.33 13.92
CA TYR A 861 19.51 25.09 14.76
C TYR A 861 19.97 26.55 14.94
N GLU A 862 21.27 26.78 15.15
CA GLU A 862 21.84 28.13 15.21
C GLU A 862 21.66 28.88 13.89
N HIS A 863 21.80 28.21 12.76
CA HIS A 863 21.53 28.79 11.44
C HIS A 863 20.05 29.21 11.31
N LEU A 864 19.10 28.37 11.72
CA LEU A 864 17.66 28.70 11.70
C LEU A 864 17.33 29.90 12.59
N LEU A 865 18.00 30.06 13.75
CA LEU A 865 17.85 31.27 14.57
C LEU A 865 18.34 32.53 13.85
N LYS A 866 19.44 32.43 13.09
CA LYS A 866 19.92 33.55 12.27
C LYS A 866 18.92 33.91 11.17
N LEU A 867 18.22 32.92 10.60
CA LEU A 867 17.14 33.18 9.63
C LEU A 867 15.95 33.92 10.26
N VAL A 868 15.60 33.62 11.52
CA VAL A 868 14.56 34.38 12.23
C VAL A 868 14.91 35.86 12.30
N GLU A 869 16.15 36.21 12.67
CA GLU A 869 16.57 37.62 12.73
C GLU A 869 16.81 38.24 11.35
N LEU A 870 17.26 37.47 10.35
CA LEU A 870 17.46 37.95 8.98
C LEU A 870 16.16 38.43 8.33
N TYR A 871 15.05 37.74 8.61
CA TYR A 871 13.74 38.00 8.00
C TYR A 871 12.83 38.90 8.84
N LYS A 872 13.28 39.30 10.02
CA LYS A 872 12.56 40.23 10.91
C LYS A 872 12.62 41.65 10.39
#